data_AF-A0A956UA29-F1
#
_entry.id   AF-A0A956UA29-F1
#
_cell.length_a   1.000
_cell.length_b   1.000
_cell.length_c   1.000
_cell.angle_alpha   90.00
_cell.angle_beta   90.00
_cell.angle_gamma   90.00
#
_symmetry.space_group_name_H-M   'P 1'
#
loop_
_entity.id
_entity.type
_entity.pdbx_description
1 polymer ?
#
loop_
_entity_poly.entity_id
_entity_poly.type
_entity_poly.pdbx_seq_one_letter_code
_entity_poly.pdbx_strand_id
1 'polypeptide(L)'
;MDSPTAAGAKDPERAGNTQLYEGGPNSRTSDRVDSKSDKVAEGVTLAHPEIQGLLEQSYGADKTAPKPDIIDGDNKMSLDTGNLYSTVFDPTARTSRAAGGTDSPTSKTSPSDKKDQAGFKDYDSKKGREEYLKEKREQGIAPPELEHGPRRSSSSGNQVQLERSLRPSDSQDNEGGSDRSASGGRGLSPDRSVGGEREGAREVAPGAELESFFAEDPVGGDIVDPGDGNKGDKKGIIKGDNKDSGRDQQPPGRDQERGSGGASDGGRSDSPVHDGTTTKAEPDLTGAEQSTHVLKPEETIDTITGDNLGDVANDQQRSVYARAVRELNGLEPGQEPAPGTELKLPGVDESDNFTYDDGAGNSIKWNPRTGDKETIAASGDRTLEGDWGKTVYGADGTTTSEYTDGSKSVSRADGTWMRQSKDGVYESGTSYPYTTFKTETGADGRTVETHKGDRDVDTFTLTKDAQGNYELTDKDGNVSEFPPGESAERDELLKSLDESIEDPAERSRFIADMIRFENRAGEDNLPEGAVSDTYKEVGRLLDTGTEGKVPAEMRETIAEQVMAQAADPSIIDQGYHNTCNITTVENRMYARDPAAAARFVTDAAMTGEASLADGRKVTIPESAYTADFESGNHPVPDGKRGIASQIFQVGAVNAHYQANGEDRRYEQTTPPLSEQGKDTGERLFDTRQTPPVELQQSPGLSDADIANTYALLTGDNSPSVIHNADRGKDDPGVTAVSSAEDLTAALTAAKEAGNLPITLVVHTQNEPFFTDSGAGAAGGSGGWHVVNITDFDAETGKAMVDNQWGTDDDHLDQGVDVNQLYMATMNPEKAA
;
A
#
# COMPACT_ATOMS: atom_id res chain seq x y z
N MET A 1 -4.09 -80.96 -31.88
CA MET A 1 -5.05 -81.80 -31.14
C MET A 1 -5.67 -80.94 -30.07
N ASP A 2 -6.99 -80.92 -30.06
CA ASP A 2 -7.92 -80.73 -28.93
C ASP A 2 -7.85 -79.47 -28.04
N SER A 3 -8.91 -78.66 -28.16
CA SER A 3 -9.49 -77.89 -27.06
C SER A 3 -10.18 -78.82 -26.04
N PRO A 4 -10.53 -78.35 -24.82
CA PRO A 4 -11.95 -78.03 -24.58
C PRO A 4 -12.21 -76.85 -23.60
N THR A 5 -13.48 -76.72 -23.18
CA THR A 5 -14.19 -75.50 -22.70
C THR A 5 -14.65 -75.53 -21.22
N ALA A 6 -15.01 -74.36 -20.64
CA ALA A 6 -16.36 -74.01 -20.10
C ALA A 6 -16.50 -73.33 -18.70
N ALA A 7 -17.30 -72.23 -18.69
CA ALA A 7 -18.34 -71.78 -17.71
C ALA A 7 -18.03 -71.19 -16.30
N GLY A 8 -18.82 -70.16 -15.85
CA GLY A 8 -18.95 -69.90 -14.39
C GLY A 8 -19.55 -68.63 -13.69
N ALA A 9 -20.31 -67.71 -14.32
CA ALA A 9 -21.27 -66.71 -13.72
C ALA A 9 -21.14 -66.06 -12.29
N LYS A 10 -21.35 -64.72 -12.17
CA LYS A 10 -22.51 -64.04 -11.49
C LYS A 10 -22.39 -62.49 -11.30
N ASP A 11 -23.55 -61.83 -11.31
CA ASP A 11 -23.87 -60.40 -10.98
C ASP A 11 -24.66 -60.34 -9.63
N PRO A 12 -24.99 -59.21 -8.94
CA PRO A 12 -25.74 -58.05 -9.49
C PRO A 12 -25.58 -56.61 -8.89
N GLU A 13 -26.01 -55.61 -9.68
CA GLU A 13 -26.80 -54.36 -9.42
C GLU A 13 -26.80 -53.58 -8.08
N ARG A 14 -26.76 -52.23 -8.17
CA ARG A 14 -27.77 -51.32 -7.54
C ARG A 14 -27.82 -49.92 -8.20
N ALA A 15 -28.98 -49.23 -8.14
CA ALA A 15 -29.25 -47.93 -8.80
C ALA A 15 -30.13 -46.97 -7.96
N GLY A 16 -30.27 -45.72 -8.42
CA GLY A 16 -31.31 -44.74 -8.05
C GLY A 16 -30.78 -43.34 -7.64
N ASN A 17 -31.54 -42.23 -7.71
CA ASN A 17 -32.80 -41.94 -8.40
C ASN A 17 -33.04 -40.40 -8.41
N THR A 18 -33.82 -39.83 -9.34
CA THR A 18 -34.06 -38.35 -9.45
C THR A 18 -35.56 -38.03 -9.50
N GLN A 19 -36.00 -36.87 -8.96
CA GLN A 19 -37.37 -36.36 -9.15
C GLN A 19 -37.45 -34.83 -9.33
N LEU A 20 -38.50 -34.41 -10.05
CA LEU A 20 -38.89 -33.05 -10.45
C LEU A 20 -40.08 -32.54 -9.61
N TYR A 21 -40.32 -31.22 -9.59
CA TYR A 21 -41.68 -30.65 -9.44
C TYR A 21 -41.78 -29.23 -10.05
N GLU A 22 -42.99 -28.86 -10.52
CA GLU A 22 -43.33 -27.59 -11.18
C GLU A 22 -44.23 -26.69 -10.31
N GLY A 23 -44.30 -25.37 -10.59
CA GLY A 23 -45.33 -24.47 -10.03
C GLY A 23 -45.14 -22.98 -10.39
N GLY A 24 -46.22 -22.29 -10.80
CA GLY A 24 -46.20 -20.90 -11.31
C GLY A 24 -46.87 -19.83 -10.41
N PRO A 25 -47.45 -18.73 -10.96
CA PRO A 25 -46.90 -17.39 -10.72
C PRO A 25 -47.91 -16.33 -10.17
N ASN A 26 -47.44 -15.13 -9.82
CA ASN A 26 -48.19 -13.86 -9.94
C ASN A 26 -47.30 -12.60 -9.70
N SER A 27 -47.71 -11.45 -10.24
CA SER A 27 -46.96 -10.18 -10.25
C SER A 27 -47.75 -8.98 -9.67
N ARG A 28 -47.04 -7.87 -9.36
CA ARG A 28 -47.58 -6.49 -9.35
C ARG A 28 -46.48 -5.42 -9.27
N THR A 29 -46.80 -4.23 -9.77
CA THR A 29 -45.92 -3.07 -10.00
C THR A 29 -46.26 -1.89 -9.09
N SER A 30 -45.36 -0.90 -8.98
CA SER A 30 -45.65 0.43 -8.41
C SER A 30 -44.85 1.53 -9.10
N ASP A 31 -45.54 2.59 -9.51
CA ASP A 31 -44.99 3.74 -10.24
C ASP A 31 -44.33 4.79 -9.32
N ARG A 32 -43.46 5.64 -9.89
CA ARG A 32 -42.81 6.79 -9.22
C ARG A 32 -43.31 8.11 -9.84
N VAL A 33 -43.48 9.15 -9.03
CA VAL A 33 -44.10 10.44 -9.42
C VAL A 33 -43.08 11.58 -9.35
N ASP A 34 -42.98 12.38 -10.41
CA ASP A 34 -42.21 13.62 -10.47
C ASP A 34 -42.97 14.82 -9.90
N SER A 35 -42.26 15.81 -9.35
CA SER A 35 -42.80 17.15 -9.10
C SER A 35 -41.75 18.24 -9.36
N LYS A 36 -42.21 19.45 -9.70
CA LYS A 36 -41.41 20.59 -10.17
C LYS A 36 -41.60 21.83 -9.29
N SER A 37 -40.60 22.71 -9.24
CA SER A 37 -40.77 24.15 -8.90
C SER A 37 -39.61 25.01 -9.44
N ASP A 38 -39.79 26.35 -9.43
CA ASP A 38 -39.05 27.35 -10.22
C ASP A 38 -38.37 28.45 -9.34
N LYS A 39 -37.10 28.81 -9.66
CA LYS A 39 -36.45 30.17 -9.67
C LYS A 39 -36.42 31.02 -8.36
N VAL A 40 -35.57 32.03 -8.07
CA VAL A 40 -34.53 32.91 -8.73
C VAL A 40 -33.48 33.24 -7.61
N ALA A 41 -32.18 33.52 -7.80
CA ALA A 41 -31.56 34.83 -8.18
C ALA A 41 -30.00 34.83 -8.06
N GLU A 42 -29.32 35.82 -8.66
CA GLU A 42 -27.87 35.83 -9.00
C GLU A 42 -26.94 36.63 -8.05
N GLY A 43 -25.68 36.17 -7.89
CA GLY A 43 -24.51 36.92 -8.41
C GLY A 43 -23.44 37.51 -7.46
N VAL A 44 -22.24 36.91 -7.41
CA VAL A 44 -20.90 37.53 -7.21
C VAL A 44 -19.85 36.68 -7.95
N THR A 45 -18.75 37.25 -8.48
CA THR A 45 -17.70 36.53 -9.23
C THR A 45 -16.35 36.48 -8.47
N LEU A 46 -15.63 35.34 -8.52
CA LEU A 46 -14.30 35.15 -7.95
C LEU A 46 -13.34 34.44 -8.93
N ALA A 47 -12.04 34.40 -8.61
CA ALA A 47 -10.98 34.16 -9.59
C ALA A 47 -10.29 32.77 -9.49
N HIS A 48 -11.02 31.68 -9.78
CA HIS A 48 -10.46 30.45 -10.38
C HIS A 48 -11.61 29.55 -10.89
N PRO A 49 -11.71 29.20 -12.19
CA PRO A 49 -12.93 28.58 -12.74
C PRO A 49 -13.31 27.22 -12.12
N GLU A 50 -12.33 26.35 -11.87
CA GLU A 50 -12.55 24.99 -11.34
C GLU A 50 -12.93 25.01 -9.85
N ILE A 51 -12.27 25.86 -9.07
CA ILE A 51 -12.56 26.06 -7.63
C ILE A 51 -13.92 26.73 -7.45
N GLN A 52 -14.26 27.69 -8.33
CA GLN A 52 -15.58 28.29 -8.38
C GLN A 52 -16.64 27.22 -8.64
N GLY A 53 -16.43 26.30 -9.58
CA GLY A 53 -17.35 25.19 -9.84
C GLY A 53 -17.57 24.24 -8.65
N LEU A 54 -16.57 24.05 -7.78
CA LEU A 54 -16.70 23.22 -6.57
C LEU A 54 -17.51 23.96 -5.48
N LEU A 55 -17.17 25.23 -5.20
CA LEU A 55 -17.88 26.05 -4.22
C LEU A 55 -19.32 26.38 -4.66
N GLU A 56 -19.56 26.61 -5.95
CA GLU A 56 -20.89 26.83 -6.53
C GLU A 56 -21.71 25.53 -6.70
N GLN A 57 -21.11 24.34 -6.64
CA GLN A 57 -21.89 23.10 -6.54
C GLN A 57 -22.35 22.84 -5.10
N SER A 58 -21.51 23.14 -4.10
CA SER A 58 -21.90 23.10 -2.68
C SER A 58 -22.86 24.23 -2.29
N TYR A 59 -22.77 25.39 -2.94
CA TYR A 59 -23.72 26.51 -2.84
C TYR A 59 -24.42 26.72 -4.20
N GLY A 60 -25.32 25.78 -4.53
CA GLY A 60 -25.85 25.49 -5.86
C GLY A 60 -26.01 26.63 -6.89
N ALA A 61 -25.29 26.52 -8.00
CA ALA A 61 -25.44 27.31 -9.23
C ALA A 61 -25.82 26.47 -10.47
N ASP A 62 -26.26 27.18 -11.51
CA ASP A 62 -27.07 26.71 -12.64
C ASP A 62 -26.27 25.98 -13.75
N LYS A 63 -26.93 25.07 -14.49
CA LYS A 63 -26.38 24.40 -15.68
C LYS A 63 -27.26 24.64 -16.91
N THR A 64 -26.76 25.43 -17.87
CA THR A 64 -27.32 25.48 -19.23
C THR A 64 -26.29 25.11 -20.29
N ALA A 65 -26.50 23.95 -20.93
CA ALA A 65 -25.85 23.56 -22.18
C ALA A 65 -26.81 22.65 -23.00
N PRO A 66 -26.84 22.74 -24.34
CA PRO A 66 -27.85 22.08 -25.16
C PRO A 66 -27.51 20.61 -25.48
N LYS A 67 -28.55 19.78 -25.63
CA LYS A 67 -28.42 18.39 -26.10
C LYS A 67 -28.11 18.32 -27.61
N PRO A 68 -27.21 17.42 -28.06
CA PRO A 68 -27.14 17.00 -29.46
C PRO A 68 -28.24 15.98 -29.81
N ASP A 69 -28.51 15.82 -31.11
CA ASP A 69 -29.59 14.99 -31.64
C ASP A 69 -29.39 13.48 -31.44
N ILE A 70 -30.50 12.76 -31.22
CA ILE A 70 -30.56 11.29 -31.21
C ILE A 70 -30.67 10.79 -32.66
N ILE A 71 -29.72 9.94 -33.08
CA ILE A 71 -29.89 9.05 -34.24
C ILE A 71 -30.26 7.66 -33.73
N ASP A 72 -31.32 7.11 -34.33
CA ASP A 72 -31.89 5.81 -34.01
C ASP A 72 -30.98 4.66 -34.47
N GLY A 73 -30.85 3.60 -33.67
CA GLY A 73 -29.83 2.56 -33.87
C GLY A 73 -30.03 1.31 -33.00
N ASP A 74 -30.98 0.47 -33.39
CA ASP A 74 -31.22 -0.85 -32.79
C ASP A 74 -29.93 -1.70 -32.69
N ASN A 75 -29.56 -2.11 -31.47
CA ASN A 75 -28.93 -3.41 -31.26
C ASN A 75 -29.17 -3.96 -29.85
N LYS A 76 -29.59 -5.22 -29.77
CA LYS A 76 -29.86 -5.91 -28.50
C LYS A 76 -28.67 -6.78 -28.13
N MET A 77 -28.15 -6.63 -26.91
CA MET A 77 -27.53 -7.74 -26.19
C MET A 77 -28.07 -7.80 -24.76
N SER A 78 -28.20 -9.03 -24.26
CA SER A 78 -28.69 -9.35 -22.93
C SER A 78 -27.51 -9.39 -21.98
N LEU A 79 -27.58 -8.66 -20.86
CA LEU A 79 -26.69 -8.87 -19.73
C LEU A 79 -27.46 -9.49 -18.57
N ASP A 80 -26.82 -10.48 -17.97
CA ASP A 80 -27.29 -11.31 -16.88
C ASP A 80 -26.68 -10.75 -15.58
N THR A 81 -27.52 -10.46 -14.57
CA THR A 81 -27.05 -9.89 -13.29
C THR A 81 -27.62 -10.69 -12.13
N GLY A 82 -26.82 -11.62 -11.60
CA GLY A 82 -27.13 -12.42 -10.43
C GLY A 82 -26.92 -11.64 -9.11
N ASN A 83 -27.79 -11.92 -8.14
CA ASN A 83 -27.93 -11.17 -6.89
C ASN A 83 -26.71 -11.16 -5.95
N LEU A 84 -26.54 -10.02 -5.27
CA LEU A 84 -26.01 -9.94 -3.90
C LEU A 84 -27.11 -10.32 -2.88
N TYR A 85 -26.72 -10.89 -1.74
CA TYR A 85 -27.57 -11.01 -0.55
C TYR A 85 -26.75 -10.79 0.73
N SER A 86 -27.29 -10.00 1.65
CA SER A 86 -26.84 -9.91 3.05
C SER A 86 -28.05 -9.93 3.99
N THR A 87 -27.97 -10.65 5.10
CA THR A 87 -28.87 -10.48 6.28
C THR A 87 -28.15 -10.88 7.57
N VAL A 88 -28.69 -10.43 8.71
CA VAL A 88 -28.00 -10.24 9.99
C VAL A 88 -28.76 -10.89 11.17
N PHE A 89 -28.02 -11.56 12.06
CA PHE A 89 -28.25 -11.88 13.49
C PHE A 89 -29.53 -12.57 14.04
N ASP A 90 -29.30 -13.55 14.95
CA ASP A 90 -30.00 -13.71 16.26
C ASP A 90 -29.14 -14.57 17.24
N PRO A 91 -28.86 -14.16 18.50
CA PRO A 91 -28.00 -14.92 19.44
C PRO A 91 -28.61 -15.27 20.83
N THR A 92 -28.39 -16.50 21.35
CA THR A 92 -28.61 -16.80 22.79
C THR A 92 -27.62 -17.79 23.46
N ALA A 93 -26.80 -17.24 24.36
CA ALA A 93 -26.62 -17.63 25.79
C ALA A 93 -25.89 -18.92 26.30
N ARG A 94 -24.84 -18.68 27.13
CA ARG A 94 -24.53 -19.27 28.48
C ARG A 94 -23.98 -20.74 28.57
N THR A 95 -23.19 -21.22 29.56
CA THR A 95 -22.79 -20.74 30.92
C THR A 95 -21.56 -21.47 31.57
N SER A 96 -20.66 -20.72 32.23
CA SER A 96 -19.99 -20.89 33.58
C SER A 96 -19.50 -22.23 34.22
N ARG A 97 -18.31 -22.21 34.87
CA ARG A 97 -17.94 -22.54 36.32
C ARG A 97 -16.40 -22.62 36.50
N ALA A 98 -15.67 -22.08 37.51
CA ALA A 98 -15.70 -22.14 39.01
C ALA A 98 -15.06 -23.43 39.62
N ALA A 99 -14.23 -23.47 40.70
CA ALA A 99 -13.58 -22.46 41.58
C ALA A 99 -12.55 -23.10 42.61
N GLY A 100 -11.72 -22.28 43.29
CA GLY A 100 -11.00 -22.56 44.58
C GLY A 100 -9.57 -23.18 44.51
N GLY A 101 -8.61 -22.98 45.44
CA GLY A 101 -8.46 -22.06 46.60
C GLY A 101 -7.30 -22.45 47.57
N THR A 102 -6.59 -21.49 48.20
CA THR A 102 -5.71 -21.58 49.44
C THR A 102 -4.45 -22.50 49.44
N ASP A 103 -3.30 -22.22 50.09
CA ASP A 103 -2.71 -21.00 50.73
C ASP A 103 -1.15 -21.15 51.02
N SER A 104 -0.49 -20.03 51.40
CA SER A 104 0.68 -19.75 52.30
C SER A 104 1.78 -20.80 52.71
N PRO A 105 3.00 -20.39 53.23
CA PRO A 105 3.65 -19.05 53.32
C PRO A 105 5.22 -18.93 53.13
N THR A 106 5.72 -17.68 52.99
CA THR A 106 7.08 -17.13 53.35
C THR A 106 8.36 -17.62 52.60
N SER A 107 9.42 -16.82 52.34
CA SER A 107 9.99 -15.60 52.96
C SER A 107 10.72 -14.70 51.90
N LYS A 108 10.55 -13.36 51.86
CA LYS A 108 11.26 -12.24 52.54
C LYS A 108 12.77 -12.02 52.26
N THR A 109 13.08 -11.05 51.39
CA THR A 109 14.06 -9.94 51.60
C THR A 109 13.75 -8.79 50.61
N SER A 110 14.21 -7.56 50.86
CA SER A 110 13.73 -6.30 50.22
C SER A 110 14.83 -5.20 50.25
N PRO A 111 14.60 -3.92 49.85
CA PRO A 111 14.53 -3.47 48.44
C PRO A 111 15.28 -2.13 48.17
N SER A 112 15.26 -1.65 46.92
CA SER A 112 15.27 -0.21 46.51
C SER A 112 15.16 -0.13 44.98
N ASP A 113 14.63 0.89 44.30
CA ASP A 113 13.57 1.87 44.62
C ASP A 113 13.14 2.51 43.29
N LYS A 114 11.94 2.20 42.74
CA LYS A 114 11.28 3.02 41.71
C LYS A 114 9.74 2.91 41.82
N LYS A 115 9.14 4.09 41.98
CA LYS A 115 7.72 4.46 41.87
C LYS A 115 7.57 5.33 40.61
N ASP A 116 6.44 5.50 39.93
CA ASP A 116 5.11 4.87 39.99
C ASP A 116 4.57 4.88 38.53
N GLN A 117 4.40 3.72 37.89
CA GLN A 117 3.55 3.55 36.70
C GLN A 117 2.98 2.13 36.74
N ALA A 118 1.64 2.00 36.65
CA ALA A 118 0.95 0.72 36.66
C ALA A 118 0.13 0.60 35.37
N GLY A 119 0.37 -0.43 34.56
CA GLY A 119 -0.46 -0.70 33.38
C GLY A 119 0.09 -1.74 32.41
N PHE A 120 1.34 -1.60 31.99
CA PHE A 120 1.93 -2.45 30.93
C PHE A 120 2.87 -3.54 31.48
N LYS A 121 2.75 -4.74 30.91
CA LYS A 121 3.76 -5.81 31.02
C LYS A 121 4.77 -5.62 29.88
N ASP A 122 6.04 -5.45 30.24
CA ASP A 122 7.18 -5.51 29.32
C ASP A 122 7.43 -6.98 28.96
N TYR A 123 7.00 -7.39 27.76
CA TYR A 123 7.12 -8.75 27.25
C TYR A 123 8.47 -9.03 26.56
N ASP A 124 9.20 -7.99 26.15
CA ASP A 124 10.50 -8.09 25.44
C ASP A 124 11.65 -8.43 26.39
N SER A 125 11.56 -8.01 27.65
CA SER A 125 12.50 -8.47 28.66
C SER A 125 12.51 -10.00 28.76
N LYS A 126 13.68 -10.61 29.01
CA LYS A 126 13.79 -12.07 29.25
C LYS A 126 12.80 -12.56 30.32
N LYS A 127 12.50 -11.71 31.31
CA LYS A 127 11.49 -11.96 32.35
C LYS A 127 10.06 -11.93 31.79
N GLY A 128 9.75 -11.00 30.88
CA GLY A 128 8.52 -10.93 30.10
C GLY A 128 8.30 -12.16 29.24
N ARG A 129 9.33 -12.62 28.50
CA ARG A 129 9.30 -13.88 27.74
C ARG A 129 9.04 -15.11 28.64
N GLU A 130 9.69 -15.19 29.80
CA GLU A 130 9.41 -16.24 30.79
C GLU A 130 8.00 -16.13 31.40
N GLU A 131 7.50 -14.91 31.67
CA GLU A 131 6.13 -14.67 32.15
C GLU A 131 5.08 -14.98 31.08
N TYR A 132 5.32 -14.73 29.80
CA TYR A 132 4.44 -15.10 28.67
C TYR A 132 4.38 -16.61 28.46
N LEU A 133 5.54 -17.29 28.40
CA LEU A 133 5.59 -18.74 28.25
C LEU A 133 5.00 -19.47 29.47
N LYS A 134 5.08 -18.85 30.65
CA LYS A 134 4.39 -19.31 31.85
C LYS A 134 2.88 -19.05 31.76
N GLU A 135 2.45 -17.87 31.34
CA GLU A 135 1.04 -17.49 31.14
C GLU A 135 0.34 -18.42 30.13
N LYS A 136 1.00 -18.81 29.03
CA LYS A 136 0.48 -19.79 28.07
C LYS A 136 0.36 -21.22 28.64
N ARG A 137 1.35 -21.67 29.42
CA ARG A 137 1.26 -22.95 30.16
C ARG A 137 0.17 -22.92 31.24
N GLU A 138 -0.02 -21.79 31.91
CA GLU A 138 -1.07 -21.57 32.91
C GLU A 138 -2.48 -21.50 32.27
N GLN A 139 -2.58 -21.11 31.00
CA GLN A 139 -3.81 -21.21 30.19
C GLN A 139 -4.11 -22.66 29.71
N GLY A 140 -3.25 -23.64 30.02
CA GLY A 140 -3.39 -25.02 29.56
C GLY A 140 -3.08 -25.21 28.07
N ILE A 141 -2.51 -24.18 27.42
CA ILE A 141 -2.06 -24.24 26.03
C ILE A 141 -0.66 -24.85 26.04
N ALA A 142 -0.58 -26.14 25.69
CA ALA A 142 0.71 -26.75 25.41
C ALA A 142 1.32 -26.10 24.15
N PRO A 143 2.62 -25.76 24.13
CA PRO A 143 3.31 -25.55 22.86
C PRO A 143 3.22 -26.86 22.05
N PRO A 144 3.17 -26.81 20.72
CA PRO A 144 2.97 -28.00 19.89
C PRO A 144 4.08 -29.02 20.15
N GLU A 145 3.71 -30.18 20.71
CA GLU A 145 4.61 -31.33 20.76
C GLU A 145 4.78 -31.87 19.34
N LEU A 146 6.03 -31.90 18.86
CA LEU A 146 6.40 -32.58 17.64
C LEU A 146 6.05 -34.07 17.76
N GLU A 147 5.05 -34.52 17.00
CA GLU A 147 4.74 -35.95 16.90
C GLU A 147 5.92 -36.70 16.25
N HIS A 148 6.77 -37.30 17.09
CA HIS A 148 7.74 -38.29 16.65
C HIS A 148 7.03 -39.56 16.18
N GLY A 149 6.62 -39.56 14.91
CA GLY A 149 6.14 -40.75 14.20
C GLY A 149 7.09 -41.94 14.33
N PRO A 150 6.58 -43.19 14.39
CA PRO A 150 7.38 -44.34 14.78
C PRO A 150 8.45 -44.72 13.76
N ARG A 151 9.70 -44.71 14.22
CA ARG A 151 10.89 -45.16 13.47
C ARG A 151 10.68 -46.54 12.85
N ARG A 152 10.76 -46.65 11.52
CA ARG A 152 11.10 -47.91 10.85
C ARG A 152 12.62 -48.03 10.74
N SER A 153 13.19 -48.95 11.51
CA SER A 153 14.60 -49.34 11.38
C SER A 153 14.81 -50.22 10.15
N SER A 154 15.75 -49.86 9.28
CA SER A 154 16.34 -50.78 8.30
C SER A 154 17.86 -50.65 8.27
N SER A 155 18.51 -51.16 9.31
CA SER A 155 19.96 -51.34 9.37
C SER A 155 20.34 -52.80 9.17
N SER A 156 20.80 -53.16 7.97
CA SER A 156 21.87 -54.17 7.77
C SER A 156 22.19 -54.29 6.28
N GLY A 157 23.38 -53.85 5.88
CA GLY A 157 23.94 -54.28 4.60
C GLY A 157 24.48 -55.70 4.71
N ASN A 158 24.63 -56.38 3.57
CA ASN A 158 25.70 -57.36 3.43
C ASN A 158 26.14 -57.47 1.97
N GLN A 159 27.46 -57.50 1.76
CA GLN A 159 28.08 -57.62 0.44
C GLN A 159 27.95 -59.04 -0.12
N VAL A 160 27.78 -59.16 -1.44
CA VAL A 160 28.33 -60.29 -2.21
C VAL A 160 28.98 -59.74 -3.48
N GLN A 161 30.13 -60.32 -3.84
CA GLN A 161 31.01 -59.91 -4.94
C GLN A 161 30.61 -60.54 -6.30
N LEU A 162 31.49 -60.36 -7.30
CA LEU A 162 31.59 -61.05 -8.62
C LEU A 162 30.82 -60.37 -9.77
N GLU A 163 31.38 -60.20 -10.99
CA GLU A 163 32.77 -60.30 -11.43
C GLU A 163 32.98 -59.52 -12.77
N ARG A 164 34.23 -59.36 -13.22
CA ARG A 164 34.55 -58.76 -14.54
C ARG A 164 34.22 -59.72 -15.69
N SER A 165 33.92 -59.19 -16.88
CA SER A 165 34.39 -59.75 -18.15
C SER A 165 34.44 -58.72 -19.29
N LEU A 166 35.35 -58.94 -20.24
CA LEU A 166 35.75 -58.00 -21.31
C LEU A 166 35.53 -58.62 -22.69
N ARG A 167 35.00 -57.83 -23.65
CA ARG A 167 35.29 -57.90 -25.11
C ARG A 167 34.94 -59.22 -25.86
N PRO A 168 35.19 -59.34 -27.18
CA PRO A 168 34.82 -58.46 -28.29
C PRO A 168 34.19 -59.25 -29.49
N SER A 169 33.80 -58.58 -30.58
CA SER A 169 33.81 -59.19 -31.92
C SER A 169 33.81 -58.16 -33.07
N ASP A 170 34.90 -58.12 -33.83
CA ASP A 170 34.97 -57.58 -35.20
C ASP A 170 34.63 -58.69 -36.22
N SER A 171 34.60 -58.34 -37.52
CA SER A 171 34.57 -59.22 -38.72
C SER A 171 33.22 -59.91 -39.04
N GLN A 172 32.78 -60.08 -40.30
CA GLN A 172 33.42 -59.81 -41.60
C GLN A 172 32.38 -59.71 -42.76
N ASP A 173 32.81 -59.10 -43.88
CA ASP A 173 32.42 -59.31 -45.30
C ASP A 173 30.95 -59.42 -45.76
N ASN A 174 30.55 -58.52 -46.66
CA ASN A 174 30.28 -58.94 -48.06
C ASN A 174 30.36 -57.78 -49.07
N GLU A 175 30.86 -58.08 -50.27
CA GLU A 175 31.01 -57.13 -51.39
C GLU A 175 29.83 -57.17 -52.38
N GLY A 176 29.67 -56.11 -53.18
CA GLY A 176 29.48 -56.32 -54.64
C GLY A 176 28.17 -55.84 -55.30
N GLY A 177 28.35 -54.89 -56.24
CA GLY A 177 27.53 -54.71 -57.44
C GLY A 177 26.26 -53.85 -57.32
N SER A 178 25.82 -53.09 -58.33
CA SER A 178 26.39 -52.48 -59.55
C SER A 178 25.20 -52.06 -60.44
N ASP A 179 25.30 -50.87 -61.03
CA ASP A 179 24.73 -50.49 -62.34
C ASP A 179 23.20 -50.33 -62.59
N ARG A 180 22.88 -49.08 -62.99
CA ARG A 180 22.13 -48.67 -64.21
C ARG A 180 20.60 -48.38 -64.19
N SER A 181 20.35 -47.07 -64.26
CA SER A 181 19.66 -46.35 -65.36
C SER A 181 18.13 -46.39 -65.51
N ALA A 182 17.52 -45.20 -65.45
CA ALA A 182 16.52 -44.74 -66.43
C ALA A 182 16.38 -43.19 -66.45
N SER A 183 16.40 -42.66 -67.67
CA SER A 183 15.84 -41.40 -68.21
C SER A 183 14.59 -40.80 -67.51
N GLY A 184 14.24 -39.51 -67.64
CA GLY A 184 14.81 -38.41 -68.42
C GLY A 184 13.73 -37.37 -68.84
N GLY A 185 14.13 -36.13 -69.18
CA GLY A 185 13.24 -35.03 -69.62
C GLY A 185 13.91 -33.67 -69.36
N ARG A 186 14.26 -32.85 -70.38
CA ARG A 186 13.40 -31.88 -71.10
C ARG A 186 12.68 -30.89 -70.15
N GLY A 187 12.90 -29.57 -70.21
CA GLY A 187 13.87 -28.79 -70.98
C GLY A 187 13.56 -27.29 -71.00
N LEU A 188 14.52 -26.49 -71.49
CA LEU A 188 14.41 -25.15 -72.11
C LEU A 188 13.56 -24.04 -71.43
N SER A 189 14.27 -22.97 -71.05
CA SER A 189 13.83 -21.56 -70.98
C SER A 189 13.20 -21.08 -72.32
N PRO A 190 12.49 -19.91 -72.43
CA PRO A 190 13.10 -18.58 -72.17
C PRO A 190 12.19 -17.37 -71.79
N ASP A 191 12.84 -16.36 -71.18
CA ASP A 191 12.88 -14.91 -71.51
C ASP A 191 11.59 -14.06 -71.80
N ARG A 192 11.66 -12.78 -71.37
CA ARG A 192 10.90 -11.54 -71.78
C ARG A 192 9.51 -11.21 -71.18
N SER A 193 9.11 -9.94 -70.95
CA SER A 193 9.83 -8.62 -70.78
C SER A 193 8.80 -7.46 -70.57
N VAL A 194 9.29 -6.26 -70.18
CA VAL A 194 8.61 -4.91 -70.22
C VAL A 194 7.60 -4.62 -69.08
N GLY A 195 7.58 -3.45 -68.42
CA GLY A 195 8.49 -2.27 -68.46
C GLY A 195 7.88 -0.98 -67.84
N GLY A 196 8.69 0.09 -67.67
CA GLY A 196 8.31 1.42 -67.17
C GLY A 196 8.94 1.77 -65.80
N GLU A 197 10.09 2.45 -65.68
CA GLU A 197 10.49 3.85 -66.02
C GLU A 197 10.23 4.90 -64.93
N ARG A 198 11.31 5.24 -64.18
CA ARG A 198 11.86 6.59 -63.81
C ARG A 198 12.71 6.45 -62.55
N GLU A 199 14.03 6.65 -62.63
CA GLU A 199 14.75 7.94 -62.53
C GLU A 199 14.50 8.65 -61.18
N GLY A 200 15.52 9.04 -60.39
CA GLY A 200 16.94 9.21 -60.71
C GLY A 200 17.91 8.86 -59.58
N ALA A 201 19.21 8.89 -59.90
CA ALA A 201 20.29 8.33 -59.10
C ALA A 201 21.04 9.35 -58.23
N ARG A 202 21.78 8.82 -57.24
CA ARG A 202 23.13 9.32 -56.95
C ARG A 202 24.05 8.16 -56.56
N GLU A 203 25.00 7.84 -57.44
CA GLU A 203 26.11 6.94 -57.16
C GLU A 203 27.07 7.55 -56.14
N VAL A 204 27.58 6.72 -55.23
CA VAL A 204 28.98 6.79 -54.79
C VAL A 204 29.49 5.35 -54.71
N ALA A 205 30.52 5.03 -55.51
CA ALA A 205 31.23 3.75 -55.45
C ALA A 205 32.47 3.85 -54.52
N PRO A 206 32.97 2.74 -53.97
CA PRO A 206 33.93 2.76 -52.86
C PRO A 206 35.40 2.69 -53.32
N GLY A 207 36.32 3.06 -52.42
CA GLY A 207 37.70 2.56 -52.48
C GLY A 207 38.78 3.43 -51.81
N ALA A 208 39.86 2.72 -51.43
CA ALA A 208 41.21 3.19 -51.08
C ALA A 208 41.51 3.64 -49.62
N GLU A 209 42.31 2.77 -49.00
CA GLU A 209 43.40 2.98 -48.04
C GLU A 209 44.13 4.33 -48.09
N LEU A 210 44.69 4.74 -46.94
CA LEU A 210 46.04 5.34 -46.69
C LEU A 210 46.05 5.81 -45.21
N GLU A 211 46.82 5.18 -44.33
CA GLU A 211 48.23 5.45 -44.00
C GLU A 211 48.49 6.60 -42.99
N SER A 212 49.51 6.35 -42.17
CA SER A 212 49.95 7.08 -40.98
C SER A 212 50.98 8.18 -41.28
N PHE A 213 50.95 9.26 -40.50
CA PHE A 213 51.99 10.30 -40.34
C PHE A 213 51.63 11.15 -39.09
N PHE A 214 52.49 11.61 -38.17
CA PHE A 214 53.96 11.72 -38.02
C PHE A 214 54.38 11.28 -36.58
N ALA A 215 55.47 10.54 -36.37
CA ALA A 215 56.82 10.98 -35.91
C ALA A 215 56.86 11.64 -34.51
N GLU A 216 57.45 11.00 -33.48
CA GLU A 216 58.89 11.00 -33.11
C GLU A 216 59.47 12.39 -32.72
N ASP A 217 60.31 12.62 -31.70
CA ASP A 217 60.81 11.96 -30.48
C ASP A 217 61.81 13.00 -29.80
N PRO A 218 62.80 12.70 -28.92
CA PRO A 218 62.68 12.76 -27.46
C PRO A 218 63.74 13.61 -26.69
N VAL A 219 63.47 13.95 -25.41
CA VAL A 219 64.45 14.22 -24.31
C VAL A 219 63.70 13.99 -22.98
N GLY A 220 64.15 13.33 -21.91
CA GLY A 220 65.47 12.78 -21.54
C GLY A 220 65.85 13.25 -20.12
N GLY A 221 65.86 12.38 -19.09
CA GLY A 221 66.18 12.81 -17.72
C GLY A 221 65.97 11.74 -16.62
N ASP A 222 67.09 11.14 -16.20
CA ASP A 222 67.25 10.08 -15.19
C ASP A 222 66.73 10.34 -13.75
N ILE A 223 66.37 9.24 -13.07
CA ILE A 223 66.72 8.83 -11.68
C ILE A 223 66.61 9.87 -10.54
N VAL A 224 65.78 9.62 -9.51
CA VAL A 224 66.18 9.01 -8.20
C VAL A 224 64.97 8.50 -7.39
N ASP A 225 65.17 7.38 -6.67
CA ASP A 225 64.46 6.98 -5.44
C ASP A 225 64.81 7.94 -4.28
N PRO A 226 63.93 8.19 -3.28
CA PRO A 226 64.20 7.55 -1.98
C PRO A 226 62.97 7.23 -1.11
N GLY A 227 63.07 6.13 -0.36
CA GLY A 227 62.26 5.87 0.83
C GLY A 227 62.70 6.62 2.10
N ASP A 228 61.91 6.42 3.16
CA ASP A 228 62.17 6.70 4.59
C ASP A 228 62.69 8.09 5.04
N GLY A 229 61.80 8.83 5.70
CA GLY A 229 62.04 9.11 7.13
C GLY A 229 62.06 10.56 7.65
N ASN A 230 61.35 10.72 8.77
CA ASN A 230 61.73 11.52 9.96
C ASN A 230 61.23 12.99 10.10
N LYS A 231 60.34 13.15 11.10
CA LYS A 231 60.20 14.26 12.09
C LYS A 231 60.80 15.64 11.78
N GLY A 232 59.99 16.70 11.90
CA GLY A 232 60.49 18.05 12.18
C GLY A 232 59.44 19.16 12.24
N ASP A 233 59.20 19.71 13.43
CA ASP A 233 58.30 20.85 13.68
C ASP A 233 58.58 22.10 12.82
N LYS A 234 57.51 22.84 12.42
CA LYS A 234 57.21 24.20 12.96
C LYS A 234 56.04 24.95 12.31
N LYS A 235 55.10 25.36 13.18
CA LYS A 235 54.49 26.71 13.31
C LYS A 235 54.17 27.56 12.05
N GLY A 236 52.87 27.77 11.84
CA GLY A 236 52.29 28.93 11.14
C GLY A 236 50.76 28.91 11.27
N ILE A 237 50.18 29.30 12.40
CA ILE A 237 49.58 30.64 12.61
C ILE A 237 48.68 31.08 11.43
N ILE A 238 47.41 30.69 11.49
CA ILE A 238 46.29 31.55 11.09
C ILE A 238 45.33 31.60 12.29
N LYS A 239 44.90 32.81 12.65
CA LYS A 239 43.88 33.04 13.67
C LYS A 239 42.54 33.24 12.97
N GLY A 240 41.52 32.50 13.37
CA GLY A 240 40.11 32.86 13.20
C GLY A 240 39.51 32.98 14.59
N ASP A 241 39.03 34.18 14.96
CA ASP A 241 38.67 34.47 16.35
C ASP A 241 37.30 33.86 16.71
N ASN A 242 37.30 32.95 17.69
CA ASN A 242 36.08 32.50 18.35
C ASN A 242 35.71 33.50 19.46
N LYS A 243 34.52 34.12 19.39
CA LYS A 243 34.02 35.06 20.40
C LYS A 243 32.58 34.78 20.80
N ASP A 244 32.48 33.97 21.83
CA ASP A 244 31.38 33.89 22.77
C ASP A 244 31.14 35.24 23.48
N SER A 245 29.94 35.81 23.32
CA SER A 245 29.30 36.72 24.29
C SER A 245 27.87 37.10 23.85
N GLY A 246 26.83 36.66 24.57
CA GLY A 246 25.45 37.10 24.27
C GLY A 246 24.36 36.38 25.06
N ARG A 247 24.22 36.72 26.34
CA ARG A 247 23.14 36.21 27.22
C ARG A 247 21.84 37.03 27.09
N ASP A 248 20.74 36.37 27.46
CA ASP A 248 19.49 36.93 27.98
C ASP A 248 18.58 37.77 27.05
N GLN A 249 17.53 37.12 26.51
CA GLN A 249 16.14 37.58 26.70
C GLN A 249 15.11 36.51 26.29
N GLN A 250 14.34 36.00 27.27
CA GLN A 250 13.07 35.30 27.04
C GLN A 250 11.92 36.32 27.02
N PRO A 251 10.85 36.12 26.22
CA PRO A 251 9.63 36.92 26.29
C PRO A 251 8.79 36.58 27.55
N PRO A 252 8.01 37.53 28.08
CA PRO A 252 7.39 37.39 29.41
C PRO A 252 6.10 36.54 29.40
N GLY A 253 5.98 35.66 30.38
CA GLY A 253 4.71 35.01 30.73
C GLY A 253 3.71 36.00 31.34
N ARG A 254 2.41 35.74 31.15
CA ARG A 254 1.32 36.46 31.83
C ARG A 254 0.86 35.67 33.05
N ASP A 255 1.19 36.17 34.24
CA ASP A 255 0.46 35.81 35.45
C ASP A 255 -0.92 36.47 35.45
N GLN A 256 -1.96 35.71 35.80
CA GLN A 256 -3.18 36.27 36.39
C GLN A 256 -3.48 35.59 37.71
N GLU A 257 -3.60 36.42 38.74
CA GLU A 257 -3.86 36.02 40.12
C GLU A 257 -5.26 35.41 40.28
N ARG A 258 -5.36 34.25 40.95
CA ARG A 258 -6.55 33.92 41.74
C ARG A 258 -6.13 33.52 43.14
N GLY A 259 -6.52 34.36 44.10
CA GLY A 259 -6.08 34.27 45.49
C GLY A 259 -6.69 33.09 46.25
N SER A 260 -5.90 32.52 47.14
CA SER A 260 -6.32 31.51 48.11
C SER A 260 -6.80 32.16 49.41
N GLY A 261 -7.99 31.75 49.86
CA GLY A 261 -8.55 32.14 51.16
C GLY A 261 -9.96 31.53 51.32
N GLY A 262 -10.31 30.90 52.43
CA GLY A 262 -9.51 30.56 53.61
C GLY A 262 -10.19 29.45 54.43
N ALA A 263 -9.51 28.93 55.44
CA ALA A 263 -10.06 27.89 56.31
C ALA A 263 -10.95 28.46 57.42
N SER A 264 -12.02 27.75 57.77
CA SER A 264 -12.66 27.85 59.09
C SER A 264 -13.21 26.50 59.52
N ASP A 265 -12.63 25.98 60.60
CA ASP A 265 -13.09 24.79 61.35
C ASP A 265 -14.12 25.21 62.42
N GLY A 266 -14.95 24.26 62.86
CA GLY A 266 -15.67 24.33 64.13
C GLY A 266 -17.20 24.27 64.11
N GLY A 267 -17.77 23.34 64.89
CA GLY A 267 -19.08 23.55 65.53
C GLY A 267 -20.11 22.43 65.40
N ARG A 268 -20.10 21.45 66.32
CA ARG A 268 -21.29 20.65 66.65
C ARG A 268 -22.19 21.43 67.62
N SER A 269 -23.49 21.46 67.38
CA SER A 269 -24.52 21.65 68.42
C SER A 269 -25.87 21.08 67.99
N ASP A 270 -26.70 20.70 68.96
CA ASP A 270 -27.83 19.79 68.80
C ASP A 270 -29.11 20.35 68.14
N SER A 271 -29.98 19.40 67.77
CA SER A 271 -31.34 19.48 67.22
C SER A 271 -32.29 20.51 67.88
N PRO A 272 -33.37 20.91 67.20
CA PRO A 272 -34.57 20.07 67.27
C PRO A 272 -35.33 19.84 65.95
N VAL A 273 -36.08 18.74 65.95
CA VAL A 273 -37.06 18.29 64.95
C VAL A 273 -38.04 19.41 64.54
N HIS A 274 -38.22 19.60 63.24
CA HIS A 274 -39.50 20.05 62.68
C HIS A 274 -39.92 19.15 61.52
N ASP A 275 -41.10 18.56 61.70
CA ASP A 275 -41.85 17.79 60.71
C ASP A 275 -42.52 18.72 59.69
N GLY A 276 -42.70 18.26 58.45
CA GLY A 276 -43.55 18.89 57.45
C GLY A 276 -42.85 19.72 56.35
N THR A 277 -42.15 19.06 55.42
CA THR A 277 -41.96 19.57 54.05
C THR A 277 -42.36 18.53 53.03
N THR A 278 -43.42 18.80 52.28
CA THR A 278 -43.79 18.07 51.07
C THR A 278 -42.62 18.05 50.09
N THR A 279 -42.16 16.86 49.72
CA THR A 279 -41.37 16.67 48.50
C THR A 279 -42.24 17.10 47.31
N LYS A 280 -41.99 18.30 46.79
CA LYS A 280 -42.42 18.68 45.44
C LYS A 280 -41.78 17.63 44.53
N ALA A 281 -42.59 16.90 43.76
CA ALA A 281 -42.05 15.90 42.84
C ALA A 281 -41.04 16.58 41.92
N GLU A 282 -39.88 15.96 41.71
CA GLU A 282 -39.00 16.37 40.63
C GLU A 282 -39.82 16.29 39.33
N PRO A 283 -39.84 17.35 38.50
CA PRO A 283 -40.56 17.28 37.24
C PRO A 283 -39.96 16.16 36.41
N ASP A 284 -40.82 15.23 35.97
CA ASP A 284 -40.42 14.23 34.98
C ASP A 284 -40.27 14.95 33.64
N LEU A 285 -39.06 15.46 33.39
CA LEU A 285 -38.70 16.16 32.17
C LEU A 285 -38.49 15.21 30.99
N THR A 286 -38.67 13.89 31.15
CA THR A 286 -38.44 12.89 30.08
C THR A 286 -39.63 12.81 29.11
N GLY A 287 -39.99 13.96 28.55
CA GLY A 287 -41.01 14.14 27.52
C GLY A 287 -40.47 14.91 26.32
N ALA A 288 -40.22 14.19 25.23
CA ALA A 288 -39.83 14.79 23.95
C ALA A 288 -40.96 15.56 23.24
N GLU A 289 -42.16 15.61 23.82
CA GLU A 289 -43.32 16.32 23.26
C GLU A 289 -43.23 17.83 23.54
N GLN A 290 -43.43 18.64 22.50
CA GLN A 290 -43.65 20.09 22.64
C GLN A 290 -44.89 20.35 23.50
N SER A 291 -44.82 21.37 24.35
CA SER A 291 -45.97 21.86 25.13
C SER A 291 -46.34 23.30 24.75
N THR A 292 -47.52 23.77 25.16
CA THR A 292 -47.89 25.19 25.02
C THR A 292 -48.21 25.82 26.38
N HIS A 293 -47.94 27.12 26.50
CA HIS A 293 -48.15 27.91 27.71
C HIS A 293 -48.71 29.29 27.36
N VAL A 294 -49.78 29.71 28.02
CA VAL A 294 -50.39 31.04 27.82
C VAL A 294 -49.80 32.03 28.82
N LEU A 295 -49.03 32.99 28.32
CA LEU A 295 -48.30 33.99 29.12
C LEU A 295 -49.24 34.80 30.02
N LYS A 296 -49.03 34.79 31.34
CA LYS A 296 -49.75 35.66 32.28
C LYS A 296 -49.19 37.10 32.27
N PRO A 297 -49.97 38.12 32.72
CA PRO A 297 -49.51 39.52 32.74
C PRO A 297 -48.20 39.81 33.49
N GLU A 298 -47.83 38.96 34.43
CA GLU A 298 -46.63 39.03 35.27
C GLU A 298 -45.47 38.10 34.82
N GLU A 299 -45.71 37.24 33.83
CA GLU A 299 -44.71 36.28 33.34
C GLU A 299 -43.85 36.87 32.22
N THR A 300 -42.60 36.42 32.16
CA THR A 300 -41.68 36.64 31.04
C THR A 300 -41.21 35.29 30.52
N ILE A 301 -40.56 35.25 29.36
CA ILE A 301 -39.94 34.02 28.84
C ILE A 301 -38.90 33.47 29.83
N ASP A 302 -38.14 34.33 30.50
CA ASP A 302 -37.15 33.92 31.49
C ASP A 302 -37.83 33.32 32.75
N THR A 303 -39.00 33.84 33.15
CA THR A 303 -39.84 33.26 34.22
C THR A 303 -40.34 31.87 33.85
N ILE A 304 -40.97 31.71 32.68
CA ILE A 304 -41.49 30.42 32.20
C ILE A 304 -40.36 29.40 32.05
N THR A 305 -39.22 29.83 31.50
CA THR A 305 -38.02 28.99 31.39
C THR A 305 -37.57 28.47 32.75
N GLY A 306 -37.58 29.34 33.77
CA GLY A 306 -37.21 28.95 35.12
C GLY A 306 -38.19 27.99 35.79
N ASP A 307 -39.49 28.16 35.54
CA ASP A 307 -40.53 27.26 36.03
C ASP A 307 -40.50 25.89 35.32
N ASN A 308 -40.22 25.86 34.01
CA ASN A 308 -40.25 24.62 33.22
C ASN A 308 -38.99 23.75 33.39
N LEU A 309 -37.81 24.36 33.51
CA LEU A 309 -36.56 23.63 33.82
C LEU A 309 -36.37 23.34 35.32
N GLY A 310 -37.15 23.98 36.18
CA GLY A 310 -37.03 23.87 37.64
C GLY A 310 -35.79 24.55 38.23
N ASP A 311 -35.66 24.49 39.55
CA ASP A 311 -34.61 25.21 40.31
C ASP A 311 -33.18 24.68 40.07
N VAL A 312 -33.04 23.44 39.55
CA VAL A 312 -31.74 22.79 39.33
C VAL A 312 -30.99 23.25 38.08
N ALA A 313 -31.69 23.85 37.11
CA ALA A 313 -31.05 24.35 35.90
C ALA A 313 -30.20 25.59 36.19
N ASN A 314 -28.97 25.61 35.67
CA ASN A 314 -28.06 26.74 35.81
C ASN A 314 -28.41 27.88 34.82
N ASP A 315 -27.79 29.05 35.00
CA ASP A 315 -28.06 30.25 34.19
C ASP A 315 -27.81 30.04 32.69
N GLN A 316 -26.83 29.20 32.30
CA GLN A 316 -26.55 28.87 30.91
C GLN A 316 -27.68 28.03 30.30
N GLN A 317 -28.11 26.97 31.00
CA GLN A 317 -29.23 26.13 30.56
C GLN A 317 -30.52 26.95 30.41
N ARG A 318 -30.80 27.84 31.38
CA ARG A 318 -31.91 28.80 31.29
C ARG A 318 -31.75 29.74 30.10
N SER A 319 -30.56 30.31 29.87
CA SER A 319 -30.32 31.20 28.73
C SER A 319 -30.48 30.50 27.38
N VAL A 320 -30.09 29.23 27.25
CA VAL A 320 -30.26 28.45 26.02
C VAL A 320 -31.73 28.09 25.80
N TYR A 321 -32.46 27.68 26.84
CA TYR A 321 -33.89 27.37 26.74
C TYR A 321 -34.72 28.61 26.41
N ALA A 322 -34.45 29.75 27.06
CA ALA A 322 -35.09 31.02 26.79
C ALA A 322 -34.78 31.55 25.38
N ARG A 323 -33.68 31.14 24.75
CA ARG A 323 -33.37 31.39 23.33
C ARG A 323 -34.21 30.48 22.42
N ALA A 324 -34.25 29.17 22.71
CA ALA A 324 -35.06 28.20 21.98
C ALA A 324 -36.56 28.54 22.00
N VAL A 325 -37.10 28.99 23.14
CA VAL A 325 -38.50 29.48 23.25
C VAL A 325 -38.73 30.72 22.38
N ARG A 326 -37.81 31.68 22.34
CA ARG A 326 -37.96 32.87 21.49
C ARG A 326 -37.96 32.49 20.01
N GLU A 327 -37.01 31.65 19.58
CA GLU A 327 -36.91 31.19 18.19
C GLU A 327 -38.16 30.40 17.73
N LEU A 328 -38.59 29.40 18.52
CA LEU A 328 -39.77 28.57 18.24
C LEU A 328 -41.09 29.37 18.14
N ASN A 329 -41.12 30.60 18.67
CA ASN A 329 -42.28 31.51 18.59
C ASN A 329 -42.07 32.71 17.66
N GLY A 330 -40.98 32.75 16.88
CA GLY A 330 -40.69 33.84 15.94
C GLY A 330 -40.46 35.19 16.61
N LEU A 331 -39.85 35.19 17.81
CA LEU A 331 -39.54 36.39 18.59
C LEU A 331 -38.05 36.75 18.44
N GLU A 332 -37.76 38.04 18.27
CA GLU A 332 -36.38 38.54 18.21
C GLU A 332 -35.63 38.33 19.54
N PRO A 333 -34.28 38.29 19.53
CA PRO A 333 -33.48 38.20 20.75
C PRO A 333 -33.82 39.33 21.76
N GLY A 334 -34.30 38.94 22.95
CA GLY A 334 -34.74 39.88 23.98
C GLY A 334 -36.13 40.50 23.79
N GLN A 335 -36.88 40.09 22.76
CA GLN A 335 -38.30 40.42 22.61
C GLN A 335 -39.12 39.60 23.61
N GLU A 336 -39.96 40.30 24.40
CA GLU A 336 -40.98 39.65 25.22
C GLU A 336 -42.35 39.68 24.51
N PRO A 337 -43.09 38.56 24.54
CA PRO A 337 -44.44 38.47 23.98
C PRO A 337 -45.47 39.22 24.84
N ALA A 338 -46.63 39.54 24.26
CA ALA A 338 -47.70 40.20 24.99
C ALA A 338 -48.42 39.23 25.95
N PRO A 339 -48.89 39.68 27.12
CA PRO A 339 -49.77 38.88 27.99
C PRO A 339 -50.96 38.30 27.24
N GLY A 340 -51.24 37.02 27.46
CA GLY A 340 -52.25 36.24 26.75
C GLY A 340 -51.76 35.61 25.43
N THR A 341 -50.50 35.81 25.04
CA THR A 341 -49.89 35.06 23.92
C THR A 341 -49.70 33.61 24.34
N GLU A 342 -50.16 32.67 23.51
CA GLU A 342 -49.82 31.26 23.62
C GLU A 342 -48.43 31.03 23.02
N LEU A 343 -47.52 30.54 23.85
CA LEU A 343 -46.15 30.20 23.48
C LEU A 343 -46.01 28.69 23.36
N LYS A 344 -45.36 28.23 22.31
CA LYS A 344 -44.82 26.87 22.23
C LYS A 344 -43.54 26.77 23.06
N LEU A 345 -43.36 25.67 23.78
CA LEU A 345 -42.18 25.36 24.57
C LEU A 345 -41.49 24.12 23.99
N PRO A 346 -40.14 24.12 23.85
CA PRO A 346 -39.41 22.95 23.39
C PRO A 346 -39.47 21.82 24.44
N GLY A 347 -39.54 20.59 23.94
CA GLY A 347 -39.44 19.38 24.77
C GLY A 347 -38.00 19.14 25.24
N VAL A 348 -37.79 18.09 26.04
CA VAL A 348 -36.46 17.69 26.52
C VAL A 348 -36.24 16.21 26.18
N ASP A 349 -35.11 15.89 25.55
CA ASP A 349 -34.75 14.52 25.21
C ASP A 349 -34.02 13.78 26.35
N GLU A 350 -33.81 12.47 26.19
CA GLU A 350 -33.14 11.60 27.17
C GLU A 350 -31.67 11.98 27.46
N SER A 351 -31.11 12.92 26.70
CA SER A 351 -29.74 13.44 26.84
C SER A 351 -29.74 14.92 27.28
N ASP A 352 -30.83 15.38 27.92
CA ASP A 352 -31.08 16.75 28.39
C ASP A 352 -31.15 17.83 27.29
N ASN A 353 -31.26 17.49 26.00
CA ASN A 353 -31.27 18.48 24.92
C ASN A 353 -32.67 19.03 24.68
N PHE A 354 -32.78 20.32 24.33
CA PHE A 354 -34.07 20.94 24.08
C PHE A 354 -34.47 20.76 22.62
N THR A 355 -35.60 20.10 22.36
CA THR A 355 -36.00 19.67 21.01
C THR A 355 -37.30 20.30 20.55
N TYR A 356 -37.38 20.70 19.27
CA TYR A 356 -38.61 21.22 18.65
C TYR A 356 -38.62 21.08 17.13
N ASP A 357 -39.81 20.85 16.54
CA ASP A 357 -40.06 21.10 15.12
C ASP A 357 -40.33 22.60 14.90
N ASP A 358 -39.69 23.20 13.89
CA ASP A 358 -39.80 24.63 13.56
C ASP A 358 -41.06 25.00 12.76
N GLY A 359 -41.87 24.02 12.35
CA GLY A 359 -43.06 24.16 11.52
C GLY A 359 -42.79 24.16 10.01
N ALA A 360 -41.52 24.15 9.58
CA ALA A 360 -41.10 23.87 8.20
C ALA A 360 -40.78 22.38 7.98
N GLY A 361 -40.85 21.56 9.04
CA GLY A 361 -40.50 20.14 9.03
C GLY A 361 -39.02 19.87 9.36
N ASN A 362 -38.31 20.85 9.93
CA ASN A 362 -36.95 20.66 10.44
C ASN A 362 -37.01 20.35 11.94
N SER A 363 -36.22 19.38 12.38
CA SER A 363 -36.05 19.06 13.81
C SER A 363 -34.86 19.84 14.37
N ILE A 364 -35.12 20.72 15.34
CA ILE A 364 -34.11 21.50 16.05
C ILE A 364 -33.81 20.85 17.40
N LYS A 365 -32.53 20.79 17.76
CA LYS A 365 -32.02 20.24 19.01
C LYS A 365 -30.93 21.16 19.59
N TRP A 366 -31.14 21.71 20.78
CA TRP A 366 -30.16 22.55 21.47
C TRP A 366 -29.48 21.80 22.61
N ASN A 367 -28.15 21.77 22.62
CA ASN A 367 -27.38 21.27 23.76
C ASN A 367 -27.24 22.38 24.82
N PRO A 368 -27.82 22.25 26.02
CA PRO A 368 -27.84 23.33 27.00
C PRO A 368 -26.54 23.49 27.78
N ARG A 369 -25.57 22.58 27.60
CA ARG A 369 -24.25 22.60 28.26
C ARG A 369 -23.21 23.33 27.44
N THR A 370 -23.31 23.30 26.12
CA THR A 370 -22.43 24.02 25.19
C THR A 370 -23.08 25.24 24.56
N GLY A 371 -24.41 25.22 24.41
CA GLY A 371 -25.15 26.20 23.62
C GLY A 371 -25.19 25.87 22.12
N ASP A 372 -24.62 24.73 21.70
CA ASP A 372 -24.67 24.29 20.31
C ASP A 372 -26.11 23.99 19.88
N LYS A 373 -26.45 24.37 18.65
CA LYS A 373 -27.72 24.13 17.99
C LYS A 373 -27.52 23.15 16.84
N GLU A 374 -28.22 22.03 16.89
CA GLU A 374 -28.38 21.09 15.79
C GLU A 374 -29.73 21.33 15.09
N THR A 375 -29.76 21.23 13.77
CA THR A 375 -30.93 21.39 12.90
C THR A 375 -30.89 20.30 11.85
N ILE A 376 -31.82 19.34 11.94
CA ILE A 376 -31.98 18.26 10.96
C ILE A 376 -33.11 18.66 10.03
N ALA A 377 -32.77 18.95 8.78
CA ALA A 377 -33.72 19.36 7.75
C ALA A 377 -34.53 18.19 7.20
N ALA A 378 -35.69 18.47 6.61
CA ALA A 378 -36.55 17.46 5.98
C ALA A 378 -35.87 16.71 4.80
N SER A 379 -34.80 17.25 4.24
CA SER A 379 -33.91 16.61 3.25
C SER A 379 -33.02 15.51 3.83
N GLY A 380 -32.82 15.50 5.15
CA GLY A 380 -31.80 14.70 5.83
C GLY A 380 -30.51 15.47 6.15
N ASP A 381 -30.35 16.69 5.62
CA ASP A 381 -29.18 17.52 5.91
C ASP A 381 -29.17 17.96 7.38
N ARG A 382 -28.01 17.91 8.02
CA ARG A 382 -27.81 18.24 9.44
C ARG A 382 -26.91 19.45 9.57
N THR A 383 -27.42 20.57 10.08
CA THR A 383 -26.63 21.74 10.44
C THR A 383 -26.32 21.73 11.94
N LEU A 384 -25.07 22.02 12.32
CA LEU A 384 -24.61 22.21 13.69
C LEU A 384 -23.98 23.61 13.81
N GLU A 385 -24.46 24.43 14.74
CA GLU A 385 -24.01 25.81 14.99
C GLU A 385 -23.57 25.97 16.44
N GLY A 386 -22.45 26.67 16.69
CA GLY A 386 -21.90 26.89 18.03
C GLY A 386 -20.88 28.04 18.05
N ASP A 387 -20.23 28.26 19.20
CA ASP A 387 -19.24 29.36 19.38
C ASP A 387 -18.00 29.24 18.46
N TRP A 388 -17.77 28.05 17.90
CA TRP A 388 -16.71 27.76 16.94
C TRP A 388 -17.09 28.04 15.48
N GLY A 389 -18.39 28.17 15.16
CA GLY A 389 -18.88 28.36 13.80
C GLY A 389 -20.15 27.58 13.47
N LYS A 390 -20.30 27.24 12.19
CA LYS A 390 -21.40 26.47 11.60
C LYS A 390 -20.85 25.35 10.75
N THR A 391 -21.39 24.14 10.86
CA THR A 391 -21.11 23.00 9.98
C THR A 391 -22.41 22.44 9.43
N VAL A 392 -22.47 22.16 8.13
CA VAL A 392 -23.59 21.53 7.43
C VAL A 392 -23.13 20.18 6.89
N TYR A 393 -23.71 19.09 7.38
CA TYR A 393 -23.55 17.75 6.85
C TYR A 393 -24.72 17.48 5.89
N GLY A 394 -24.44 17.47 4.58
CA GLY A 394 -25.39 17.11 3.54
C GLY A 394 -25.72 15.61 3.52
N ALA A 395 -26.92 15.27 3.05
CA ALA A 395 -27.38 13.89 2.91
C ALA A 395 -26.59 13.08 1.86
N ASP A 396 -25.78 13.74 1.03
CA ASP A 396 -24.80 13.17 0.09
C ASP A 396 -23.44 12.83 0.75
N GLY A 397 -23.26 13.18 2.02
CA GLY A 397 -22.00 13.04 2.75
C GLY A 397 -21.04 14.25 2.62
N THR A 398 -21.44 15.31 1.90
CA THR A 398 -20.69 16.57 1.87
C THR A 398 -20.76 17.25 3.23
N THR A 399 -19.64 17.74 3.77
CA THR A 399 -19.60 18.52 5.02
C THR A 399 -19.03 19.91 4.74
N THR A 400 -19.78 20.98 5.00
CA THR A 400 -19.33 22.37 4.80
C THR A 400 -19.27 23.10 6.14
N SER A 401 -18.13 23.67 6.51
CA SER A 401 -17.94 24.46 7.73
C SER A 401 -17.60 25.91 7.45
N GLU A 402 -18.10 26.82 8.28
CA GLU A 402 -17.75 28.24 8.35
C GLU A 402 -17.43 28.58 9.80
N TYR A 403 -16.16 28.86 10.08
CA TYR A 403 -15.63 29.06 11.43
C TYR A 403 -15.72 30.54 11.85
N THR A 404 -15.79 30.79 13.16
CA THR A 404 -15.92 32.17 13.70
C THR A 404 -14.68 33.05 13.51
N ASP A 405 -13.54 32.48 13.09
CA ASP A 405 -12.37 33.24 12.67
C ASP A 405 -12.47 33.79 11.23
N GLY A 406 -13.46 33.33 10.45
CA GLY A 406 -13.70 33.66 9.05
C GLY A 406 -13.18 32.62 8.05
N SER A 407 -12.53 31.54 8.51
CA SER A 407 -12.14 30.42 7.66
C SER A 407 -13.34 29.55 7.28
N LYS A 408 -13.25 28.86 6.14
CA LYS A 408 -14.29 27.97 5.61
C LYS A 408 -13.68 26.64 5.21
N SER A 409 -14.44 25.55 5.24
CA SER A 409 -14.02 24.29 4.63
C SER A 409 -15.19 23.54 4.00
N VAL A 410 -14.89 22.68 3.04
CA VAL A 410 -15.79 21.70 2.45
C VAL A 410 -15.05 20.37 2.43
N SER A 411 -15.69 19.27 2.80
CA SER A 411 -15.23 17.90 2.53
C SER A 411 -16.36 17.08 1.92
N ARG A 412 -16.04 15.95 1.28
CA ARG A 412 -17.00 15.08 0.58
C ARG A 412 -16.90 13.63 1.05
N ALA A 413 -17.88 12.83 0.64
CA ALA A 413 -17.93 11.40 0.93
C ALA A 413 -16.77 10.60 0.30
N ASP A 414 -16.16 11.13 -0.76
CA ASP A 414 -14.97 10.59 -1.44
C ASP A 414 -13.64 10.89 -0.71
N GLY A 415 -13.67 11.62 0.42
CA GLY A 415 -12.48 12.00 1.18
C GLY A 415 -11.77 13.25 0.66
N THR A 416 -12.22 13.87 -0.43
CA THR A 416 -11.72 15.17 -0.90
C THR A 416 -12.16 16.28 0.05
N TRP A 417 -11.29 17.28 0.23
CA TRP A 417 -11.54 18.44 1.07
C TRP A 417 -10.86 19.71 0.55
N MET A 418 -11.40 20.85 0.95
CA MET A 418 -10.90 22.18 0.69
C MET A 418 -11.09 23.04 1.93
N ARG A 419 -10.14 23.92 2.23
CA ARG A 419 -10.21 24.91 3.30
C ARG A 419 -9.74 26.26 2.78
N GLN A 420 -10.53 27.30 3.01
CA GLN A 420 -10.12 28.68 2.82
C GLN A 420 -9.77 29.27 4.18
N SER A 421 -8.52 29.71 4.35
CA SER A 421 -8.08 30.47 5.52
C SER A 421 -8.69 31.88 5.52
N LYS A 422 -8.68 32.54 6.68
CA LYS A 422 -9.13 33.93 6.84
C LYS A 422 -8.42 34.91 5.91
N ASP A 423 -7.13 34.68 5.65
CA ASP A 423 -6.29 35.56 4.82
C ASP A 423 -6.43 35.26 3.31
N GLY A 424 -7.34 34.35 2.94
CA GLY A 424 -7.66 34.02 1.54
C GLY A 424 -6.77 32.95 0.92
N VAL A 425 -5.79 32.41 1.65
CA VAL A 425 -5.04 31.21 1.22
C VAL A 425 -6.00 30.03 1.18
N TYR A 426 -6.02 29.32 0.06
CA TYR A 426 -6.75 28.07 -0.12
C TYR A 426 -5.80 26.90 0.13
N GLU A 427 -6.30 25.90 0.84
CA GLU A 427 -5.71 24.58 1.03
C GLU A 427 -6.71 23.58 0.42
N SER A 428 -6.26 22.57 -0.30
CA SER A 428 -7.11 21.47 -0.74
C SER A 428 -6.35 20.16 -0.74
N GLY A 429 -7.06 19.05 -0.56
CA GLY A 429 -6.45 17.74 -0.43
C GLY A 429 -7.44 16.60 -0.58
N THR A 430 -6.91 15.39 -0.61
CA THR A 430 -7.67 14.16 -0.45
C THR A 430 -7.11 13.45 0.79
N SER A 431 -7.99 12.89 1.62
CA SER A 431 -7.62 12.02 2.72
C SER A 431 -7.89 10.58 2.31
N TYR A 432 -6.89 9.96 1.70
CA TYR A 432 -6.87 8.51 1.53
C TYR A 432 -6.57 7.84 2.89
N PRO A 433 -6.91 6.56 3.10
CA PRO A 433 -6.66 5.88 4.38
C PRO A 433 -5.18 5.89 4.81
N TYR A 434 -4.26 6.04 3.86
CA TYR A 434 -2.81 5.97 4.06
C TYR A 434 -2.05 7.24 3.63
N THR A 435 -2.72 8.26 3.07
CA THR A 435 -2.05 9.52 2.68
C THR A 435 -2.90 10.77 2.89
N THR A 436 -2.22 11.88 3.18
CA THR A 436 -2.79 13.24 3.15
C THR A 436 -2.07 14.07 2.09
N PHE A 437 -2.84 14.60 1.14
CA PHE A 437 -2.38 15.59 0.17
C PHE A 437 -2.76 17.01 0.60
N LYS A 438 -1.94 18.01 0.28
CA LYS A 438 -2.23 19.43 0.48
C LYS A 438 -1.58 20.29 -0.61
N THR A 439 -2.37 21.03 -1.38
CA THR A 439 -1.86 22.06 -2.31
C THR A 439 -1.98 23.48 -1.73
N GLU A 440 -0.95 24.29 -1.94
CA GLU A 440 -0.94 25.75 -1.75
C GLU A 440 -0.39 26.43 -3.02
N THR A 441 -0.99 27.53 -3.49
CA THR A 441 -0.46 28.32 -4.61
C THR A 441 -0.15 29.75 -4.16
N GLY A 442 1.11 30.15 -4.31
CA GLY A 442 1.63 31.47 -3.97
C GLY A 442 1.21 32.55 -4.98
N ALA A 443 1.25 33.82 -4.54
CA ALA A 443 0.94 34.97 -5.39
C ALA A 443 1.99 35.25 -6.49
N ASP A 444 3.13 34.56 -6.44
CA ASP A 444 4.18 34.51 -7.46
C ASP A 444 3.95 33.42 -8.52
N GLY A 445 2.94 32.55 -8.33
CA GLY A 445 2.65 31.41 -9.19
C GLY A 445 3.43 30.14 -8.83
N ARG A 446 4.17 30.11 -7.71
CA ARG A 446 4.77 28.88 -7.17
C ARG A 446 3.67 28.03 -6.53
N THR A 447 3.54 26.77 -6.94
CA THR A 447 2.66 25.79 -6.29
C THR A 447 3.50 24.90 -5.38
N VAL A 448 3.00 24.62 -4.18
CA VAL A 448 3.62 23.77 -3.17
C VAL A 448 2.61 22.69 -2.78
N GLU A 449 3.02 21.44 -2.93
CA GLU A 449 2.21 20.24 -2.73
C GLU A 449 2.86 19.40 -1.63
N THR A 450 2.25 19.39 -0.43
CA THR A 450 2.73 18.60 0.70
C THR A 450 2.00 17.27 0.76
N HIS A 451 2.77 16.19 0.75
CA HIS A 451 2.32 14.82 0.91
C HIS A 451 2.77 14.28 2.27
N LYS A 452 1.95 13.40 2.84
CA LYS A 452 2.32 12.52 3.94
C LYS A 452 1.72 11.16 3.66
N GLY A 453 2.44 10.11 3.96
CA GLY A 453 1.91 8.76 3.93
C GLY A 453 2.60 7.84 4.93
N ASP A 454 2.18 6.58 4.92
CA ASP A 454 2.72 5.55 5.81
C ASP A 454 4.19 5.23 5.52
N ARG A 455 4.60 5.23 4.23
CA ARG A 455 6.00 5.07 3.83
C ARG A 455 6.72 6.41 3.85
N ASP A 456 8.01 6.37 4.14
CA ASP A 456 8.89 7.53 4.12
C ASP A 456 8.88 8.26 2.76
N VAL A 457 8.89 7.52 1.65
CA VAL A 457 8.80 8.06 0.28
C VAL A 457 7.45 8.71 -0.04
N ASP A 458 6.38 8.40 0.68
CA ASP A 458 5.07 9.06 0.55
C ASP A 458 4.99 10.38 1.34
N THR A 459 6.02 10.71 2.14
CA THR A 459 6.11 11.94 2.92
C THR A 459 7.13 12.89 2.31
N PHE A 460 6.64 13.87 1.55
CA PHE A 460 7.47 14.84 0.83
C PHE A 460 6.73 16.18 0.59
N THR A 461 7.44 17.16 0.07
CA THR A 461 6.85 18.39 -0.50
C THR A 461 7.39 18.56 -1.92
N LEU A 462 6.50 18.54 -2.91
CA LEU A 462 6.82 18.90 -4.28
C LEU A 462 6.53 20.39 -4.48
N THR A 463 7.45 21.13 -5.07
CA THR A 463 7.19 22.49 -5.54
C THR A 463 7.29 22.53 -7.05
N LYS A 464 6.29 23.14 -7.70
CA LYS A 464 6.39 23.62 -9.09
C LYS A 464 6.58 25.14 -9.09
N ASP A 465 7.67 25.63 -9.69
CA ASP A 465 7.90 27.08 -9.83
C ASP A 465 7.08 27.70 -10.98
N ALA A 466 7.12 29.04 -11.09
CA ALA A 466 6.40 29.77 -12.13
C ALA A 466 6.99 29.60 -13.56
N GLN A 467 8.07 28.83 -13.72
CA GLN A 467 8.65 28.42 -14.99
C GLN A 467 8.30 26.97 -15.34
N GLY A 468 7.76 26.20 -14.40
CA GLY A 468 7.41 24.79 -14.54
C GLY A 468 8.49 23.83 -14.05
N ASN A 469 9.57 24.31 -13.43
CA ASN A 469 10.59 23.46 -12.84
C ASN A 469 10.07 22.84 -11.53
N TYR A 470 10.52 21.63 -11.22
CA TYR A 470 10.13 20.90 -10.02
C TYR A 470 11.28 20.75 -9.02
N GLU A 471 10.98 21.03 -7.75
CA GLU A 471 11.86 20.91 -6.59
C GLU A 471 11.17 19.98 -5.57
N LEU A 472 11.74 18.80 -5.34
CA LEU A 472 11.26 17.82 -4.36
C LEU A 472 12.01 18.01 -3.04
N THR A 473 11.30 18.09 -1.92
CA THR A 473 11.85 18.04 -0.57
C THR A 473 11.34 16.79 0.14
N ASP A 474 12.21 15.91 0.63
CA ASP A 474 11.80 14.69 1.34
C ASP A 474 11.41 14.94 2.82
N LYS A 475 11.08 13.87 3.55
CA LYS A 475 10.75 13.92 4.99
C LYS A 475 11.86 14.47 5.90
N ASP A 476 13.11 14.33 5.50
CA ASP A 476 14.30 14.73 6.27
C ASP A 476 14.77 16.14 5.88
N GLY A 477 14.19 16.72 4.83
CA GLY A 477 14.47 18.05 4.32
C GLY A 477 15.58 18.08 3.27
N ASN A 478 15.97 16.94 2.69
CA ASN A 478 16.86 16.92 1.54
C ASN A 478 16.09 17.42 0.31
N VAL A 479 16.76 18.20 -0.53
CA VAL A 479 16.17 18.82 -1.72
C VAL A 479 16.79 18.21 -2.97
N SER A 480 15.93 17.71 -3.87
CA SER A 480 16.28 17.13 -5.16
C SER A 480 15.51 17.81 -6.28
N GLU A 481 16.17 18.04 -7.40
CA GLU A 481 15.57 18.58 -8.63
C GLU A 481 15.75 17.54 -9.75
N PHE A 482 15.10 17.72 -10.90
CA PHE A 482 15.48 16.97 -12.10
C PHE A 482 16.95 17.30 -12.46
N PRO A 483 17.84 16.31 -12.62
CA PRO A 483 19.24 16.58 -12.97
C PRO A 483 19.36 17.32 -14.31
N PRO A 484 20.39 18.17 -14.47
CA PRO A 484 20.55 19.01 -15.64
C PRO A 484 20.84 18.16 -16.90
N GLY A 485 19.84 18.10 -17.76
CA GLY A 485 19.84 17.36 -19.02
C GLY A 485 18.39 17.26 -19.49
N GLU A 486 18.13 17.59 -20.76
CA GLU A 486 16.82 17.45 -21.37
C GLU A 486 16.70 16.04 -21.95
N SER A 487 16.03 15.15 -21.23
CA SER A 487 15.47 13.92 -21.79
C SER A 487 14.14 14.29 -22.45
N ALA A 488 14.03 14.16 -23.77
CA ALA A 488 12.78 14.47 -24.48
C ALA A 488 11.64 13.57 -24.00
N GLU A 489 11.98 12.35 -23.58
CA GLU A 489 11.10 11.37 -22.96
C GLU A 489 10.56 11.84 -21.60
N ARG A 490 11.30 12.66 -20.84
CA ARG A 490 10.80 13.27 -19.59
C ARG A 490 9.68 14.26 -19.90
N ASP A 491 9.89 15.15 -20.86
CA ASP A 491 8.89 16.16 -21.25
C ASP A 491 7.63 15.50 -21.87
N GLU A 492 7.81 14.43 -22.65
CA GLU A 492 6.72 13.63 -23.20
C GLU A 492 5.94 12.86 -22.11
N LEU A 493 6.63 12.30 -21.12
CA LEU A 493 6.00 11.64 -19.98
C LEU A 493 5.25 12.64 -19.09
N LEU A 494 5.87 13.77 -18.71
CA LEU A 494 5.21 14.85 -17.95
C LEU A 494 3.94 15.34 -18.64
N LYS A 495 3.97 15.52 -19.97
CA LYS A 495 2.79 15.86 -20.76
C LYS A 495 1.72 14.76 -20.71
N SER A 496 2.13 13.49 -20.74
CA SER A 496 1.19 12.35 -20.66
C SER A 496 0.54 12.24 -19.26
N LEU A 497 1.25 12.62 -18.18
CA LEU A 497 0.67 12.71 -16.83
C LEU A 497 -0.38 13.81 -16.70
N ASP A 498 -0.15 14.96 -17.35
CA ASP A 498 -1.15 16.05 -17.43
C ASP A 498 -2.38 15.66 -18.27
N GLU A 499 -2.26 14.70 -19.20
CA GLU A 499 -3.35 14.23 -20.07
C GLU A 499 -4.10 12.99 -19.54
N SER A 500 -3.44 12.09 -18.79
CA SER A 500 -4.02 10.81 -18.35
C SER A 500 -4.38 10.75 -16.87
N ILE A 501 -3.63 11.39 -15.95
CA ILE A 501 -3.90 11.27 -14.50
C ILE A 501 -4.76 12.45 -14.03
N GLU A 502 -6.00 12.22 -13.63
CA GLU A 502 -6.88 13.29 -13.15
C GLU A 502 -6.49 13.77 -11.73
N ASP A 503 -6.23 12.87 -10.78
CA ASP A 503 -5.92 13.24 -9.38
C ASP A 503 -4.55 13.96 -9.29
N PRO A 504 -4.50 15.24 -8.85
CA PRO A 504 -3.23 15.92 -8.59
C PRO A 504 -2.36 15.23 -7.54
N ALA A 505 -2.93 14.48 -6.59
CA ALA A 505 -2.14 13.75 -5.59
C ALA A 505 -1.40 12.55 -6.19
N GLU A 506 -1.99 11.82 -7.14
CA GLU A 506 -1.33 10.76 -7.92
C GLU A 506 -0.23 11.33 -8.81
N ARG A 507 -0.58 12.31 -9.66
CA ARG A 507 0.39 12.99 -10.55
C ARG A 507 1.58 13.57 -9.78
N SER A 508 1.39 14.12 -8.59
CA SER A 508 2.48 14.68 -7.77
C SER A 508 3.41 13.62 -7.19
N ARG A 509 2.88 12.45 -6.77
CA ARG A 509 3.71 11.29 -6.38
C ARG A 509 4.52 10.79 -7.57
N PHE A 510 3.87 10.61 -8.71
CA PHE A 510 4.51 10.21 -9.95
C PHE A 510 5.68 11.13 -10.33
N ILE A 511 5.50 12.45 -10.26
CA ILE A 511 6.57 13.43 -10.55
C ILE A 511 7.69 13.36 -9.50
N ALA A 512 7.37 13.18 -8.22
CA ALA A 512 8.37 12.98 -7.18
C ALA A 512 9.21 11.71 -7.44
N ASP A 513 8.58 10.62 -7.87
CA ASP A 513 9.26 9.36 -8.21
C ASP A 513 10.08 9.48 -9.50
N MET A 514 9.62 10.24 -10.50
CA MET A 514 10.43 10.62 -11.66
C MET A 514 11.72 11.35 -11.23
N ILE A 515 11.63 12.33 -10.32
CA ILE A 515 12.79 13.07 -9.80
C ILE A 515 13.74 12.13 -9.04
N ARG A 516 13.22 11.30 -8.13
CA ARG A 516 14.00 10.32 -7.37
C ARG A 516 14.74 9.35 -8.29
N PHE A 517 14.04 8.77 -9.26
CA PHE A 517 14.63 7.84 -10.22
C PHE A 517 15.79 8.46 -11.00
N GLU A 518 15.65 9.69 -11.50
CA GLU A 518 16.76 10.30 -12.25
C GLU A 518 17.98 10.63 -11.39
N ASN A 519 17.77 11.07 -10.14
CA ASN A 519 18.87 11.31 -9.21
C ASN A 519 19.55 9.98 -8.86
N ARG A 520 18.79 8.95 -8.47
CA ARG A 520 19.31 7.61 -8.17
C ARG A 520 20.04 7.00 -9.38
N ALA A 521 19.50 7.16 -10.58
CA ALA A 521 20.14 6.67 -11.81
C ALA A 521 21.53 7.28 -12.04
N GLY A 522 21.73 8.55 -11.65
CA GLY A 522 23.03 9.21 -11.65
C GLY A 522 23.97 8.71 -10.54
N GLU A 523 23.44 8.51 -9.33
CA GLU A 523 24.18 8.04 -8.16
C GLU A 523 24.65 6.59 -8.30
N ASP A 524 23.77 5.69 -8.75
CA ASP A 524 24.03 4.27 -9.03
C ASP A 524 24.87 4.05 -10.30
N ASN A 525 25.09 5.10 -11.11
CA ASN A 525 25.75 5.04 -12.41
C ASN A 525 25.06 4.05 -13.38
N LEU A 526 23.73 4.12 -13.47
CA LEU A 526 22.96 3.29 -14.39
C LEU A 526 23.34 3.52 -15.86
N PRO A 527 23.11 2.53 -16.75
CA PRO A 527 23.47 2.65 -18.16
C PRO A 527 22.88 3.89 -18.83
N GLU A 528 23.65 4.51 -19.74
CA GLU A 528 23.16 5.60 -20.58
C GLU A 528 21.89 5.17 -21.33
N GLY A 529 20.82 5.97 -21.20
CA GLY A 529 19.51 5.67 -21.77
C GLY A 529 18.53 4.97 -20.82
N ALA A 530 18.97 4.38 -19.70
CA ALA A 530 18.10 3.63 -18.78
C ALA A 530 16.87 4.44 -18.32
N VAL A 531 17.06 5.71 -17.92
CA VAL A 531 15.97 6.64 -17.59
C VAL A 531 15.00 6.80 -18.77
N SER A 532 15.53 7.15 -19.94
CA SER A 532 14.71 7.42 -21.13
C SER A 532 13.97 6.19 -21.64
N ASP A 533 14.52 4.99 -21.46
CA ASP A 533 13.90 3.75 -21.90
C ASP A 533 12.85 3.27 -20.89
N THR A 534 13.09 3.40 -19.57
CA THR A 534 12.04 3.23 -18.55
C THR A 534 10.87 4.20 -18.80
N TYR A 535 11.13 5.48 -19.09
CA TYR A 535 10.07 6.46 -19.39
C TYR A 535 9.27 6.11 -20.66
N LYS A 536 9.88 5.53 -21.70
CA LYS A 536 9.14 5.03 -22.88
C LYS A 536 8.19 3.90 -22.51
N GLU A 537 8.64 2.94 -21.70
CA GLU A 537 7.80 1.82 -21.26
C GLU A 537 6.64 2.28 -20.36
N VAL A 538 6.93 3.16 -19.41
CA VAL A 538 5.93 3.81 -18.55
C VAL A 538 4.93 4.65 -19.38
N GLY A 539 5.40 5.39 -20.39
CA GLY A 539 4.54 6.14 -21.32
C GLY A 539 3.61 5.24 -22.15
N ARG A 540 4.03 4.01 -22.51
CA ARG A 540 3.17 3.02 -23.19
C ARG A 540 1.98 2.56 -22.34
N LEU A 541 2.10 2.58 -21.00
CA LEU A 541 0.99 2.26 -20.11
C LEU A 541 -0.05 3.39 -20.10
N LEU A 542 0.42 4.65 -20.03
CA LEU A 542 -0.39 5.86 -20.00
C LEU A 542 -1.03 6.23 -21.35
N ASP A 543 -0.62 5.60 -22.46
CA ASP A 543 -1.26 5.77 -23.76
C ASP A 543 -2.70 5.23 -23.75
N THR A 544 -3.67 6.14 -23.71
CA THR A 544 -5.11 5.84 -23.80
C THR A 544 -5.57 5.55 -25.23
N GLY A 545 -4.73 5.84 -26.24
CA GLY A 545 -4.99 5.53 -27.65
C GLY A 545 -4.82 4.05 -28.01
N THR A 546 -4.12 3.29 -27.18
CA THR A 546 -3.90 1.85 -27.34
C THR A 546 -4.75 1.05 -26.35
N GLU A 547 -5.53 0.08 -26.86
CA GLU A 547 -6.24 -0.90 -26.02
C GLU A 547 -5.25 -1.95 -25.50
N GLY A 548 -5.01 -1.95 -24.19
CA GLY A 548 -4.16 -2.91 -23.50
C GLY A 548 -4.91 -4.16 -23.02
N LYS A 549 -4.19 -5.08 -22.39
CA LYS A 549 -4.76 -6.28 -21.76
C LYS A 549 -5.51 -5.92 -20.46
N VAL A 550 -5.03 -4.91 -19.74
CA VAL A 550 -5.73 -4.26 -18.62
C VAL A 550 -6.39 -2.93 -19.04
N PRO A 551 -7.49 -2.52 -18.37
CA PRO A 551 -8.15 -1.22 -18.58
C PRO A 551 -7.21 -0.03 -18.34
N ALA A 552 -7.49 1.13 -18.96
CA ALA A 552 -6.64 2.33 -18.89
C ALA A 552 -6.40 2.81 -17.45
N GLU A 553 -7.46 2.97 -16.65
CA GLU A 553 -7.41 3.28 -15.21
C GLU A 553 -6.43 2.38 -14.43
N MET A 554 -6.46 1.07 -14.70
CA MET A 554 -5.51 0.13 -14.07
C MET A 554 -4.08 0.27 -14.61
N ARG A 555 -3.90 0.70 -15.87
CA ARG A 555 -2.57 1.02 -16.42
C ARG A 555 -1.96 2.28 -15.81
N GLU A 556 -2.78 3.27 -15.46
CA GLU A 556 -2.32 4.47 -14.72
C GLU A 556 -1.78 4.05 -13.34
N THR A 557 -2.51 3.23 -12.59
CA THR A 557 -2.03 2.64 -11.32
C THR A 557 -0.74 1.81 -11.50
N ILE A 558 -0.67 0.97 -12.54
CA ILE A 558 0.54 0.19 -12.84
C ILE A 558 1.70 1.10 -13.22
N ALA A 559 1.47 2.19 -13.96
CA ALA A 559 2.50 3.15 -14.35
C ALA A 559 3.08 3.89 -13.13
N GLU A 560 2.23 4.34 -12.19
CA GLU A 560 2.70 4.95 -10.94
C GLU A 560 3.51 3.94 -10.12
N GLN A 561 3.03 2.69 -9.98
CA GLN A 561 3.76 1.65 -9.24
C GLN A 561 5.09 1.28 -9.89
N VAL A 562 5.15 1.11 -11.22
CA VAL A 562 6.40 0.88 -11.97
C VAL A 562 7.35 2.06 -11.78
N MET A 563 6.85 3.30 -11.73
CA MET A 563 7.69 4.48 -11.52
C MET A 563 8.22 4.57 -10.09
N ALA A 564 7.39 4.30 -9.08
CA ALA A 564 7.81 4.24 -7.68
C ALA A 564 8.88 3.15 -7.46
N GLN A 565 8.67 1.96 -8.02
CA GLN A 565 9.64 0.84 -7.97
C GLN A 565 10.94 1.15 -8.72
N ALA A 566 10.83 1.84 -9.86
CA ALA A 566 11.99 2.34 -10.58
C ALA A 566 12.65 3.54 -9.89
N ALA A 567 12.00 4.22 -8.93
CA ALA A 567 12.58 5.28 -8.11
C ALA A 567 13.31 4.73 -6.88
N ASP A 568 12.66 3.84 -6.15
CA ASP A 568 13.19 3.16 -4.97
C ASP A 568 12.84 1.66 -5.03
N PRO A 569 13.82 0.77 -5.29
CA PRO A 569 13.55 -0.66 -5.37
C PRO A 569 13.25 -1.31 -4.02
N SER A 570 13.59 -0.68 -2.88
CA SER A 570 13.40 -1.27 -1.56
C SER A 570 11.94 -1.30 -1.10
N ILE A 571 11.04 -0.57 -1.79
CA ILE A 571 9.58 -0.64 -1.57
C ILE A 571 8.92 -1.89 -2.20
N ILE A 572 9.71 -2.83 -2.75
CA ILE A 572 9.23 -4.02 -3.47
C ILE A 572 9.07 -5.19 -2.51
N ASP A 573 7.87 -5.32 -1.96
CA ASP A 573 7.51 -6.39 -1.03
C ASP A 573 6.87 -7.61 -1.68
N GLN A 574 7.01 -8.76 -1.01
CA GLN A 574 6.24 -9.96 -1.34
C GLN A 574 4.81 -9.89 -0.78
N GLY A 575 4.57 -9.01 0.21
CA GLY A 575 3.32 -8.96 0.97
C GLY A 575 3.04 -10.28 1.71
N TYR A 576 1.80 -10.76 1.65
CA TYR A 576 1.40 -12.03 2.27
C TYR A 576 1.76 -13.28 1.44
N HIS A 577 2.44 -13.10 0.31
CA HIS A 577 2.68 -14.16 -0.67
C HIS A 577 3.91 -15.01 -0.34
N ASN A 578 4.05 -16.16 -1.01
CA ASN A 578 5.21 -17.04 -0.85
C ASN A 578 6.24 -16.83 -1.98
N THR A 579 6.38 -15.57 -2.44
CA THR A 579 7.12 -15.16 -3.64
C THR A 579 8.46 -14.47 -3.34
N CYS A 580 8.99 -14.55 -2.11
CA CYS A 580 10.29 -13.95 -1.72
C CYS A 580 11.39 -14.17 -2.78
N ASN A 581 11.50 -15.40 -3.27
CA ASN A 581 12.44 -15.80 -4.32
C ASN A 581 12.39 -14.96 -5.60
N ILE A 582 11.21 -14.53 -6.06
CA ILE A 582 11.05 -13.67 -7.24
C ILE A 582 10.95 -12.20 -6.88
N THR A 583 10.50 -11.86 -5.67
CA THR A 583 10.55 -10.49 -5.15
C THR A 583 11.99 -9.97 -5.11
N THR A 584 12.95 -10.81 -4.69
CA THR A 584 14.39 -10.45 -4.74
C THR A 584 14.94 -10.28 -6.16
N VAL A 585 14.33 -10.93 -7.16
CA VAL A 585 14.66 -10.75 -8.59
C VAL A 585 14.07 -9.45 -9.13
N GLU A 586 12.84 -9.11 -8.72
CA GLU A 586 12.16 -7.86 -9.05
C GLU A 586 12.94 -6.64 -8.54
N ASN A 587 13.27 -6.63 -7.25
CA ASN A 587 14.11 -5.62 -6.60
C ASN A 587 15.45 -5.44 -7.35
N ARG A 588 16.17 -6.54 -7.60
CA ARG A 588 17.45 -6.50 -8.33
C ARG A 588 17.30 -5.99 -9.76
N MET A 589 16.19 -6.30 -10.44
CA MET A 589 15.93 -5.78 -11.78
C MET A 589 15.65 -4.27 -11.75
N TYR A 590 14.79 -3.75 -10.87
CA TYR A 590 14.57 -2.30 -10.79
C TYR A 590 15.80 -1.51 -10.33
N ALA A 591 16.65 -2.11 -9.49
CA ALA A 591 17.92 -1.52 -9.09
C ALA A 591 18.93 -1.40 -10.24
N ARG A 592 19.03 -2.42 -11.14
CA ARG A 592 20.13 -2.51 -12.13
C ARG A 592 19.72 -2.35 -13.60
N ASP A 593 18.51 -2.75 -13.94
CA ASP A 593 17.91 -2.68 -15.28
C ASP A 593 16.40 -2.33 -15.19
N PRO A 594 16.07 -1.12 -14.69
CA PRO A 594 14.68 -0.67 -14.54
C PRO A 594 13.94 -0.60 -15.88
N ALA A 595 14.66 -0.48 -17.00
CA ALA A 595 14.06 -0.49 -18.33
C ALA A 595 13.56 -1.91 -18.71
N ALA A 596 14.32 -2.97 -18.41
CA ALA A 596 13.84 -4.34 -18.60
C ALA A 596 12.69 -4.70 -17.64
N ALA A 597 12.73 -4.24 -16.38
CA ALA A 597 11.64 -4.43 -15.42
C ALA A 597 10.34 -3.76 -15.91
N ALA A 598 10.40 -2.46 -16.24
CA ALA A 598 9.28 -1.70 -16.76
C ALA A 598 8.72 -2.29 -18.06
N ARG A 599 9.59 -2.70 -19.00
CA ARG A 599 9.19 -3.38 -20.25
C ARG A 599 8.47 -4.70 -19.98
N PHE A 600 8.93 -5.49 -19.01
CA PHE A 600 8.31 -6.79 -18.70
C PHE A 600 6.88 -6.63 -18.18
N VAL A 601 6.66 -5.69 -17.24
CA VAL A 601 5.32 -5.35 -16.73
C VAL A 601 4.45 -4.73 -17.83
N THR A 602 5.02 -3.83 -18.63
CA THR A 602 4.32 -3.12 -19.71
C THR A 602 3.87 -4.07 -20.83
N ASP A 603 4.73 -4.96 -21.32
CA ASP A 603 4.35 -5.95 -22.33
C ASP A 603 3.23 -6.86 -21.81
N ALA A 604 3.32 -7.34 -20.56
CA ALA A 604 2.26 -8.13 -19.92
C ALA A 604 0.93 -7.37 -19.86
N ALA A 605 0.93 -6.17 -19.27
CA ALA A 605 -0.23 -5.29 -19.11
C ALA A 605 -0.85 -4.85 -20.44
N MET A 606 -0.06 -4.76 -21.52
CA MET A 606 -0.54 -4.36 -22.84
C MET A 606 -0.98 -5.54 -23.71
N THR A 607 -0.34 -6.70 -23.64
CA THR A 607 -0.58 -7.80 -24.63
C THR A 607 -0.96 -9.14 -24.05
N GLY A 608 -0.88 -9.36 -22.73
CA GLY A 608 -1.05 -10.69 -22.12
C GLY A 608 0.20 -11.58 -22.19
N GLU A 609 1.29 -11.07 -22.73
CA GLU A 609 2.56 -11.79 -22.96
C GLU A 609 3.72 -10.85 -22.60
N ALA A 610 4.82 -11.36 -22.06
CA ALA A 610 6.03 -10.56 -21.84
C ALA A 610 7.22 -11.09 -22.65
N SER A 611 8.10 -10.18 -23.08
CA SER A 611 9.29 -10.48 -23.88
C SER A 611 10.52 -10.77 -22.99
N LEU A 612 11.14 -11.94 -23.15
CA LEU A 612 12.39 -12.32 -22.47
C LEU A 612 13.61 -11.75 -23.20
N ALA A 613 14.77 -11.70 -22.53
CA ALA A 613 16.00 -11.13 -23.09
C ALA A 613 16.51 -11.84 -24.36
N ASP A 614 16.18 -13.13 -24.54
CA ASP A 614 16.51 -13.90 -25.74
C ASP A 614 15.45 -13.81 -26.86
N GLY A 615 14.43 -12.96 -26.69
CA GLY A 615 13.35 -12.73 -27.66
C GLY A 615 12.25 -13.81 -27.64
N ARG A 616 12.30 -14.79 -26.74
CA ARG A 616 11.14 -15.63 -26.44
C ARG A 616 10.05 -14.82 -25.75
N LYS A 617 8.82 -15.33 -25.81
CA LYS A 617 7.68 -14.80 -25.07
C LYS A 617 7.23 -15.76 -23.99
N VAL A 618 6.78 -15.20 -22.87
CA VAL A 618 6.02 -15.89 -21.82
C VAL A 618 4.57 -15.43 -21.89
N THR A 619 3.60 -16.34 -21.85
CA THR A 619 2.18 -15.99 -21.67
C THR A 619 1.87 -15.86 -20.18
N ILE A 620 1.25 -14.74 -19.80
CA ILE A 620 0.90 -14.43 -18.41
C ILE A 620 -0.56 -14.85 -18.16
N PRO A 621 -0.89 -15.53 -17.05
CA PRO A 621 -2.26 -15.96 -16.77
C PRO A 621 -3.18 -14.76 -16.51
N GLU A 622 -4.44 -14.86 -16.95
CA GLU A 622 -5.46 -13.80 -16.81
C GLU A 622 -5.60 -13.27 -15.38
N SER A 623 -5.49 -14.16 -14.40
CA SER A 623 -5.67 -13.82 -12.99
C SER A 623 -4.54 -12.97 -12.40
N ALA A 624 -3.39 -12.85 -13.07
CA ALA A 624 -2.35 -11.90 -12.68
C ALA A 624 -2.81 -10.44 -12.85
N TYR A 625 -3.84 -10.18 -13.66
CA TYR A 625 -4.41 -8.85 -13.90
C TYR A 625 -5.56 -8.50 -12.97
N THR A 626 -6.05 -9.45 -12.17
CA THR A 626 -7.06 -9.18 -11.14
C THR A 626 -6.32 -8.95 -9.84
N ALA A 627 -6.27 -7.71 -9.36
CA ALA A 627 -5.68 -7.40 -8.06
C ALA A 627 -6.27 -8.30 -6.96
N ASP A 628 -5.38 -8.92 -6.17
CA ASP A 628 -5.76 -9.56 -4.92
C ASP A 628 -6.12 -8.51 -3.84
N PHE A 629 -6.34 -8.96 -2.61
CA PHE A 629 -6.86 -8.11 -1.53
C PHE A 629 -5.86 -7.05 -1.02
N GLU A 630 -4.56 -7.18 -1.30
CA GLU A 630 -3.56 -6.17 -0.96
C GLU A 630 -3.05 -5.40 -2.19
N SER A 631 -2.94 -6.08 -3.33
CA SER A 631 -2.47 -5.52 -4.61
C SER A 631 -3.40 -4.45 -5.19
N GLY A 632 -4.62 -4.32 -4.66
CA GLY A 632 -5.59 -3.28 -5.02
C GLY A 632 -5.46 -1.97 -4.22
N ASN A 633 -4.52 -1.85 -3.27
CA ASN A 633 -4.29 -0.59 -2.56
C ASN A 633 -3.46 0.38 -3.42
N HIS A 634 -3.86 1.65 -3.41
CA HIS A 634 -3.13 2.73 -4.07
C HIS A 634 -3.16 4.02 -3.22
N PRO A 635 -1.98 4.59 -2.84
CA PRO A 635 -0.64 4.01 -2.97
C PRO A 635 -0.51 2.66 -2.22
N VAL A 636 0.55 1.92 -2.52
CA VAL A 636 0.83 0.62 -1.90
C VAL A 636 1.36 0.85 -0.48
N PRO A 637 0.71 0.34 0.59
CA PRO A 637 1.23 0.49 1.95
C PRO A 637 2.50 -0.33 2.17
N ASP A 638 3.26 0.00 3.22
CA ASP A 638 4.48 -0.74 3.57
C ASP A 638 4.23 -2.22 3.88
N GLY A 639 5.15 -3.10 3.49
CA GLY A 639 5.02 -4.55 3.68
C GLY A 639 3.91 -5.18 2.84
N LYS A 640 3.39 -4.51 1.80
CA LYS A 640 2.29 -4.99 0.93
C LYS A 640 2.73 -5.03 -0.52
N ARG A 641 2.21 -6.00 -1.27
CA ARG A 641 2.42 -6.10 -2.71
C ARG A 641 1.48 -5.15 -3.48
N GLY A 642 1.94 -4.59 -4.60
CA GLY A 642 1.12 -3.84 -5.57
C GLY A 642 0.79 -4.65 -6.83
N ILE A 643 -0.21 -4.22 -7.61
CA ILE A 643 -0.61 -4.88 -8.88
C ILE A 643 0.54 -4.98 -9.91
N ALA A 644 1.45 -3.99 -9.98
CA ALA A 644 2.64 -4.09 -10.83
C ALA A 644 3.54 -5.27 -10.42
N SER A 645 3.79 -5.43 -9.12
CA SER A 645 4.53 -6.57 -8.56
C SER A 645 3.78 -7.88 -8.69
N GLN A 646 2.44 -7.90 -8.56
CA GLN A 646 1.65 -9.10 -8.83
C GLN A 646 1.85 -9.57 -10.28
N ILE A 647 1.78 -8.66 -11.26
CA ILE A 647 2.02 -8.95 -12.68
C ILE A 647 3.47 -9.41 -12.89
N PHE A 648 4.46 -8.71 -12.32
CA PHE A 648 5.87 -9.08 -12.43
C PHE A 648 6.14 -10.46 -11.84
N GLN A 649 5.78 -10.69 -10.57
CA GLN A 649 6.13 -11.89 -9.82
C GLN A 649 5.47 -13.12 -10.43
N VAL A 650 4.15 -13.07 -10.70
CA VAL A 650 3.46 -14.18 -11.37
C VAL A 650 4.03 -14.40 -12.77
N GLY A 651 4.37 -13.32 -13.49
CA GLY A 651 4.97 -13.40 -14.82
C GLY A 651 6.35 -14.04 -14.83
N ALA A 652 7.24 -13.67 -13.92
CA ALA A 652 8.61 -14.18 -13.82
C ALA A 652 8.66 -15.67 -13.42
N VAL A 653 7.78 -16.14 -12.52
CA VAL A 653 7.64 -17.59 -12.25
C VAL A 653 7.19 -18.35 -13.50
N ASN A 654 6.25 -17.80 -14.28
CA ASN A 654 5.83 -18.41 -15.54
C ASN A 654 6.92 -18.33 -16.62
N ALA A 655 7.75 -17.27 -16.63
CA ALA A 655 8.86 -17.12 -17.54
C ALA A 655 9.85 -18.27 -17.35
N HIS A 656 10.20 -18.59 -16.10
CA HIS A 656 11.03 -19.75 -15.77
C HIS A 656 10.44 -21.05 -16.35
N TYR A 657 9.20 -21.40 -15.99
CA TYR A 657 8.63 -22.70 -16.36
C TYR A 657 8.38 -22.84 -17.87
N GLN A 658 7.88 -21.80 -18.54
CA GLN A 658 7.66 -21.82 -19.98
C GLN A 658 8.99 -21.81 -20.75
N ALA A 659 10.01 -21.06 -20.29
CA ALA A 659 11.33 -21.07 -20.90
C ALA A 659 12.03 -22.44 -20.80
N ASN A 660 11.81 -23.18 -19.72
CA ASN A 660 12.37 -24.51 -19.52
C ASN A 660 11.52 -25.63 -20.17
N GLY A 661 10.37 -25.29 -20.78
CA GLY A 661 9.47 -26.25 -21.41
C GLY A 661 8.80 -27.19 -20.40
N GLU A 662 8.60 -26.73 -19.16
CA GLU A 662 7.89 -27.49 -18.13
C GLU A 662 6.38 -27.34 -18.28
N ASP A 663 5.66 -28.44 -18.11
CA ASP A 663 4.19 -28.45 -18.03
C ASP A 663 3.70 -27.94 -16.65
N ARG A 664 4.11 -26.73 -16.29
CA ARG A 664 3.68 -26.04 -15.06
C ARG A 664 3.21 -24.64 -15.36
N ARG A 665 2.24 -24.17 -14.56
CA ARG A 665 1.74 -22.79 -14.59
C ARG A 665 1.61 -22.29 -13.16
N TYR A 666 2.12 -21.09 -12.89
CA TYR A 666 1.88 -20.39 -11.63
C TYR A 666 0.75 -19.39 -11.84
N GLU A 667 -0.24 -19.33 -10.98
CA GLU A 667 -1.35 -18.37 -11.15
C GLU A 667 -1.99 -17.97 -9.83
N GLN A 668 -2.53 -16.76 -9.83
CA GLN A 668 -3.44 -16.27 -8.81
C GLN A 668 -4.79 -16.99 -8.96
N THR A 669 -5.36 -17.49 -7.88
CA THR A 669 -6.73 -18.04 -7.85
C THR A 669 -7.56 -17.27 -6.83
N THR A 670 -8.88 -17.41 -6.85
CA THR A 670 -9.75 -16.83 -5.81
C THR A 670 -9.91 -17.84 -4.67
N PRO A 671 -9.40 -17.57 -3.46
CA PRO A 671 -9.64 -18.45 -2.31
C PRO A 671 -11.13 -18.53 -1.98
N PRO A 672 -11.59 -19.64 -1.37
CA PRO A 672 -12.90 -19.69 -0.73
C PRO A 672 -13.06 -18.52 0.26
N LEU A 673 -14.26 -17.92 0.34
CA LEU A 673 -14.56 -16.80 1.23
C LEU A 673 -14.16 -17.03 2.72
N SER A 674 -14.04 -18.29 3.16
CA SER A 674 -13.61 -18.64 4.53
C SER A 674 -12.08 -18.55 4.76
N GLU A 675 -11.30 -18.51 3.69
CA GLU A 675 -9.83 -18.47 3.71
C GLU A 675 -9.25 -17.17 3.12
N GLN A 676 -10.07 -16.28 2.57
CA GLN A 676 -9.62 -14.95 2.17
C GLN A 676 -9.00 -14.21 3.36
N GLY A 677 -7.79 -13.67 3.16
CA GLY A 677 -6.97 -13.08 4.23
C GLY A 677 -6.09 -14.08 5.02
N LYS A 678 -6.08 -15.37 4.65
CA LYS A 678 -5.10 -16.38 5.11
C LYS A 678 -4.42 -17.10 3.96
N ASP A 679 -5.22 -17.42 2.96
CA ASP A 679 -4.80 -17.94 1.68
C ASP A 679 -4.73 -16.76 0.71
N THR A 680 -3.56 -16.50 0.14
CA THR A 680 -3.41 -15.48 -0.91
C THR A 680 -4.07 -15.89 -2.21
N GLY A 681 -4.23 -17.20 -2.45
CA GLY A 681 -4.77 -17.78 -3.67
C GLY A 681 -3.73 -18.13 -4.73
N GLU A 682 -2.45 -17.81 -4.55
CA GLU A 682 -1.41 -18.18 -5.52
C GLU A 682 -1.07 -19.67 -5.47
N ARG A 683 -0.90 -20.27 -6.65
CA ARG A 683 -0.72 -21.71 -6.82
C ARG A 683 0.19 -22.06 -7.98
N LEU A 684 0.99 -23.11 -7.80
CA LEU A 684 1.67 -23.81 -8.89
C LEU A 684 0.85 -25.04 -9.30
N PHE A 685 0.52 -25.16 -10.59
CA PHE A 685 -0.25 -26.27 -11.17
C PHE A 685 0.57 -27.13 -12.12
N ASP A 686 0.30 -28.45 -12.13
CA ASP A 686 0.67 -29.39 -13.19
C ASP A 686 -0.36 -29.33 -14.31
N THR A 687 0.04 -28.86 -15.49
CA THR A 687 -0.85 -28.66 -16.64
C THR A 687 -0.98 -29.88 -17.55
N ARG A 688 -0.32 -31.01 -17.25
CA ARG A 688 -0.47 -32.28 -17.99
C ARG A 688 -1.81 -32.96 -17.72
N GLN A 689 -2.48 -32.55 -16.65
CA GLN A 689 -3.74 -33.10 -16.19
C GLN A 689 -4.90 -32.18 -16.57
N THR A 690 -6.10 -32.74 -16.71
CA THR A 690 -7.31 -31.97 -17.04
C THR A 690 -8.44 -32.41 -16.11
N PRO A 691 -8.87 -31.56 -15.15
CA PRO A 691 -8.34 -30.22 -14.86
C PRO A 691 -6.86 -30.26 -14.39
N PRO A 692 -6.13 -29.13 -14.47
CA PRO A 692 -4.81 -28.99 -13.87
C PRO A 692 -4.83 -29.34 -12.36
N VAL A 693 -3.73 -29.85 -11.85
CA VAL A 693 -3.63 -30.29 -10.45
C VAL A 693 -2.69 -29.37 -9.68
N GLU A 694 -3.18 -28.82 -8.56
CA GLU A 694 -2.38 -28.03 -7.63
C GLU A 694 -1.22 -28.87 -7.11
N LEU A 695 0.01 -28.36 -7.28
CA LEU A 695 1.23 -28.95 -6.73
C LEU A 695 1.55 -28.35 -5.35
N GLN A 696 1.46 -27.03 -5.23
CA GLN A 696 1.84 -26.27 -4.03
C GLN A 696 1.42 -24.78 -4.11
N GLN A 697 1.56 -24.07 -2.99
CA GLN A 697 1.16 -22.66 -2.81
C GLN A 697 2.36 -21.69 -2.84
N SER A 698 3.44 -22.08 -3.49
CA SER A 698 4.65 -21.26 -3.67
C SER A 698 5.29 -21.53 -5.03
N PRO A 699 6.15 -20.65 -5.56
CA PRO A 699 6.72 -20.78 -6.90
C PRO A 699 7.50 -22.07 -7.17
N GLY A 700 8.10 -22.70 -6.16
CA GLY A 700 8.79 -23.99 -6.35
C GLY A 700 10.12 -23.91 -7.09
N LEU A 701 10.78 -22.77 -7.00
CA LEU A 701 12.09 -22.48 -7.60
C LEU A 701 13.21 -22.78 -6.59
N SER A 702 14.27 -23.43 -7.05
CA SER A 702 15.52 -23.59 -6.30
C SER A 702 16.44 -22.36 -6.43
N ASP A 703 17.48 -22.30 -5.61
CA ASP A 703 18.50 -21.23 -5.61
C ASP A 703 19.08 -20.97 -7.03
N ALA A 704 19.27 -22.03 -7.83
CA ALA A 704 19.72 -21.91 -9.22
C ALA A 704 18.60 -21.47 -10.19
N ASP A 705 17.35 -21.81 -9.91
CA ASP A 705 16.20 -21.39 -10.71
C ASP A 705 15.93 -19.88 -10.55
N ILE A 706 16.20 -19.32 -9.37
CA ILE A 706 16.18 -17.87 -9.10
C ILE A 706 17.20 -17.16 -10.00
N ALA A 707 18.46 -17.60 -9.96
CA ALA A 707 19.52 -17.02 -10.78
C ALA A 707 19.25 -17.14 -12.28
N ASN A 708 18.76 -18.31 -12.73
CA ASN A 708 18.34 -18.52 -14.11
C ASN A 708 17.16 -17.62 -14.51
N THR A 709 16.22 -17.34 -13.60
CA THR A 709 15.08 -16.45 -13.89
C THR A 709 15.54 -15.01 -14.12
N TYR A 710 16.42 -14.48 -13.27
CA TYR A 710 17.04 -13.16 -13.50
C TYR A 710 17.78 -13.12 -14.86
N ALA A 711 18.56 -14.16 -15.19
CA ALA A 711 19.28 -14.24 -16.46
C ALA A 711 18.37 -14.37 -17.70
N LEU A 712 17.19 -15.01 -17.57
CA LEU A 712 16.18 -15.07 -18.64
C LEU A 712 15.54 -13.70 -18.92
N LEU A 713 15.31 -12.90 -17.88
CA LEU A 713 14.63 -11.62 -17.96
C LEU A 713 15.55 -10.48 -18.45
N THR A 714 16.82 -10.49 -18.02
CA THR A 714 17.81 -9.44 -18.32
C THR A 714 18.86 -9.82 -19.37
N GLY A 715 19.15 -11.12 -19.52
CA GLY A 715 20.32 -11.60 -20.27
C GLY A 715 21.63 -11.54 -19.48
N ASP A 716 21.65 -10.96 -18.28
CA ASP A 716 22.80 -10.93 -17.39
C ASP A 716 22.99 -12.29 -16.70
N ASN A 717 24.12 -12.94 -17.01
CA ASN A 717 24.50 -14.24 -16.46
C ASN A 717 25.50 -14.12 -15.30
N SER A 718 25.68 -12.91 -14.74
CA SER A 718 26.49 -12.68 -13.55
C SER A 718 25.92 -13.43 -12.33
N PRO A 719 26.76 -13.83 -11.36
CA PRO A 719 26.26 -14.36 -10.10
C PRO A 719 25.25 -13.40 -9.44
N SER A 720 24.08 -13.93 -9.11
CA SER A 720 22.96 -13.17 -8.55
C SER A 720 22.44 -13.77 -7.24
N VAL A 721 22.88 -14.97 -6.86
CA VAL A 721 22.49 -15.66 -5.62
C VAL A 721 23.73 -16.11 -4.85
N ILE A 722 23.76 -15.86 -3.54
CA ILE A 722 24.72 -16.43 -2.59
C ILE A 722 23.98 -17.38 -1.66
N HIS A 723 24.54 -18.56 -1.37
CA HIS A 723 23.97 -19.49 -0.41
C HIS A 723 25.04 -20.23 0.40
N ASN A 724 24.65 -20.84 1.53
CA ASN A 724 25.57 -21.65 2.33
C ASN A 724 25.94 -22.96 1.60
N ALA A 725 27.22 -23.33 1.58
CA ALA A 725 27.71 -24.55 0.94
C ALA A 725 27.16 -25.87 1.54
N ASP A 726 26.53 -25.83 2.71
CA ASP A 726 25.76 -26.97 3.23
C ASP A 726 24.45 -27.24 2.46
N ARG A 727 23.93 -26.26 1.71
CA ARG A 727 22.71 -26.40 0.89
C ARG A 727 23.00 -27.06 -0.46
N GLY A 728 24.19 -26.80 -1.02
CA GLY A 728 24.54 -27.20 -2.38
C GLY A 728 25.99 -26.88 -2.72
N LYS A 729 26.37 -27.29 -3.93
CA LYS A 729 27.60 -26.86 -4.59
C LYS A 729 27.29 -25.62 -5.44
N ASP A 730 28.33 -24.98 -5.97
CA ASP A 730 28.15 -23.96 -7.01
C ASP A 730 27.36 -24.55 -8.21
N ASP A 731 26.31 -23.82 -8.58
CA ASP A 731 25.50 -24.00 -9.77
C ASP A 731 25.52 -22.67 -10.57
N PRO A 732 25.20 -22.65 -11.88
CA PRO A 732 25.31 -21.43 -12.69
C PRO A 732 24.52 -20.25 -12.08
N GLY A 733 25.20 -19.13 -11.84
CA GLY A 733 24.63 -17.94 -11.20
C GLY A 733 24.57 -17.97 -9.66
N VAL A 734 24.95 -19.08 -9.01
CA VAL A 734 24.94 -19.27 -7.56
C VAL A 734 26.37 -19.38 -7.00
N THR A 735 26.65 -18.68 -5.90
CA THR A 735 27.94 -18.72 -5.19
C THR A 735 27.79 -19.41 -3.84
N ALA A 736 28.56 -20.49 -3.59
CA ALA A 736 28.55 -21.22 -2.33
C ALA A 736 29.60 -20.70 -1.33
N VAL A 737 29.15 -20.31 -0.13
CA VAL A 737 30.02 -19.80 0.96
C VAL A 737 30.11 -20.80 2.12
N SER A 738 31.32 -21.06 2.62
CA SER A 738 31.62 -22.04 3.68
C SER A 738 32.11 -21.41 4.99
N SER A 739 32.19 -20.07 5.05
CA SER A 739 32.66 -19.29 6.19
C SER A 739 32.19 -17.84 6.09
N ALA A 740 32.32 -17.07 7.18
CA ALA A 740 32.06 -15.63 7.17
C ALA A 740 33.10 -14.88 6.32
N GLU A 741 34.33 -15.40 6.25
CA GLU A 741 35.38 -14.92 5.36
C GLU A 741 35.03 -15.13 3.87
N ASP A 742 34.45 -16.29 3.51
CA ASP A 742 33.96 -16.54 2.14
C ASP A 742 32.79 -15.59 1.79
N LEU A 743 31.85 -15.36 2.73
CA LEU A 743 30.76 -14.41 2.53
C LEU A 743 31.27 -12.98 2.36
N THR A 744 32.23 -12.57 3.21
CA THR A 744 32.91 -11.27 3.09
C THR A 744 33.56 -11.10 1.71
N ALA A 745 34.27 -12.13 1.23
CA ALA A 745 34.91 -12.11 -0.08
C ALA A 745 33.89 -12.06 -1.23
N ALA A 746 32.78 -12.80 -1.13
CA ALA A 746 31.71 -12.80 -2.12
C ALA A 746 30.99 -11.45 -2.21
N LEU A 747 30.64 -10.84 -1.07
CA LEU A 747 30.00 -9.51 -1.02
C LEU A 747 30.96 -8.40 -1.49
N THR A 748 32.24 -8.47 -1.12
CA THR A 748 33.26 -7.53 -1.62
C THR A 748 33.38 -7.63 -3.14
N ALA A 749 33.50 -8.85 -3.69
CA ALA A 749 33.60 -9.06 -5.13
C ALA A 749 32.32 -8.64 -5.87
N ALA A 750 31.14 -8.82 -5.27
CA ALA A 750 29.89 -8.33 -5.83
C ALA A 750 29.86 -6.80 -5.89
N LYS A 751 30.26 -6.10 -4.81
CA LYS A 751 30.34 -4.63 -4.77
C LYS A 751 31.36 -4.09 -5.78
N GLU A 752 32.57 -4.65 -5.81
CA GLU A 752 33.64 -4.26 -6.76
C GLU A 752 33.24 -4.46 -8.23
N ALA A 753 32.39 -5.45 -8.52
CA ALA A 753 31.88 -5.72 -9.86
C ALA A 753 30.61 -4.91 -10.21
N GLY A 754 30.11 -4.03 -9.33
CA GLY A 754 28.83 -3.34 -9.51
C GLY A 754 27.63 -4.29 -9.57
N ASN A 755 27.74 -5.46 -8.93
CA ASN A 755 26.80 -6.58 -8.97
C ASN A 755 25.85 -6.66 -7.77
N LEU A 756 25.79 -5.63 -6.93
CA LEU A 756 24.73 -5.44 -5.94
C LEU A 756 23.51 -4.74 -6.59
N PRO A 757 22.28 -4.88 -6.04
CA PRO A 757 21.91 -5.74 -4.91
C PRO A 757 21.96 -7.24 -5.28
N ILE A 758 22.42 -8.10 -4.39
CA ILE A 758 22.54 -9.56 -4.63
C ILE A 758 21.66 -10.38 -3.68
N THR A 759 21.01 -11.43 -4.19
CA THR A 759 20.15 -12.30 -3.38
C THR A 759 21.00 -13.17 -2.44
N LEU A 760 20.66 -13.20 -1.15
CA LEU A 760 21.28 -14.10 -0.17
C LEU A 760 20.23 -15.07 0.41
N VAL A 761 20.54 -16.37 0.41
CA VAL A 761 19.67 -17.40 1.02
C VAL A 761 19.94 -17.51 2.52
N VAL A 762 18.91 -17.27 3.32
CA VAL A 762 18.94 -17.22 4.80
C VAL A 762 17.89 -18.15 5.41
N HIS A 763 18.01 -18.48 6.70
CA HIS A 763 17.02 -19.25 7.43
C HIS A 763 16.38 -18.41 8.54
N THR A 764 15.05 -18.25 8.48
CA THR A 764 14.23 -17.40 9.36
C THR A 764 14.05 -17.92 10.79
N GLN A 765 14.91 -18.86 11.22
CA GLN A 765 14.99 -19.34 12.61
C GLN A 765 16.32 -18.93 13.26
N ASN A 766 17.15 -18.17 12.52
CA ASN A 766 18.38 -17.53 12.98
C ASN A 766 18.14 -16.02 13.03
N GLU A 767 18.80 -15.32 13.95
CA GLU A 767 18.74 -13.85 14.03
C GLU A 767 19.54 -13.20 12.88
N PRO A 768 19.14 -12.05 12.33
CA PRO A 768 18.00 -11.23 12.79
C PRO A 768 16.63 -11.73 12.31
N PHE A 769 16.57 -12.44 11.18
CA PHE A 769 15.33 -12.85 10.48
C PHE A 769 14.31 -13.65 11.30
N PHE A 770 14.70 -14.24 12.42
CA PHE A 770 13.77 -14.80 13.40
C PHE A 770 12.96 -13.74 14.15
N THR A 771 13.60 -12.64 14.56
CA THR A 771 12.93 -11.49 15.17
C THR A 771 12.07 -10.76 14.14
N ASP A 772 12.65 -10.41 12.98
CA ASP A 772 12.00 -9.66 11.89
C ASP A 772 10.72 -10.37 11.43
N SER A 773 10.77 -11.71 11.24
CA SER A 773 9.59 -12.50 10.87
C SER A 773 8.45 -12.55 11.93
N GLY A 774 8.51 -11.79 13.02
CA GLY A 774 7.55 -11.83 14.11
C GLY A 774 7.59 -13.17 14.87
N ALA A 775 8.77 -13.79 14.96
CA ALA A 775 8.98 -15.16 15.43
C ALA A 775 8.25 -16.24 14.59
N GLY A 776 8.24 -16.08 13.26
CA GLY A 776 7.64 -17.02 12.31
C GLY A 776 6.17 -16.75 11.97
N ALA A 777 5.75 -15.48 11.99
CA ALA A 777 4.42 -15.01 11.63
C ALA A 777 4.34 -14.43 10.19
N ALA A 778 5.46 -13.93 9.64
CA ALA A 778 5.54 -13.36 8.30
C ALA A 778 5.36 -14.39 7.16
N GLY A 779 4.96 -13.93 5.97
CA GLY A 779 4.84 -14.77 4.77
C GLY A 779 6.16 -15.42 4.38
N GLY A 780 6.17 -16.73 4.11
CA GLY A 780 7.41 -17.49 3.81
C GLY A 780 8.33 -17.77 5.01
N SER A 781 7.99 -17.32 6.22
CA SER A 781 8.80 -17.56 7.42
C SER A 781 8.68 -18.99 7.98
N GLY A 782 9.51 -19.32 8.98
CA GLY A 782 9.61 -20.63 9.60
C GLY A 782 10.56 -21.61 8.89
N GLY A 783 11.14 -21.23 7.75
CA GLY A 783 12.08 -22.04 6.98
C GLY A 783 13.15 -21.22 6.27
N TRP A 784 13.52 -21.65 5.06
CA TRP A 784 14.43 -20.94 4.16
C TRP A 784 13.73 -19.77 3.48
N HIS A 785 14.41 -18.63 3.45
CA HIS A 785 14.00 -17.36 2.87
C HIS A 785 15.16 -16.80 2.04
N VAL A 786 14.90 -15.73 1.31
CA VAL A 786 15.93 -14.96 0.61
C VAL A 786 15.76 -13.48 0.91
N VAL A 787 16.86 -12.72 0.87
CA VAL A 787 16.88 -11.27 1.06
C VAL A 787 17.82 -10.63 0.03
N ASN A 788 17.70 -9.32 -0.21
CA ASN A 788 18.63 -8.56 -1.04
C ASN A 788 19.73 -7.96 -0.16
N ILE A 789 20.99 -8.13 -0.53
CA ILE A 789 22.10 -7.37 0.05
C ILE A 789 22.38 -6.20 -0.87
N THR A 790 21.99 -4.99 -0.45
CA THR A 790 22.02 -3.76 -1.26
C THR A 790 23.38 -3.09 -1.26
N ASP A 791 24.06 -3.07 -0.11
CA ASP A 791 25.46 -2.63 0.01
C ASP A 791 26.28 -3.47 0.99
N PHE A 792 27.61 -3.38 0.90
CA PHE A 792 28.54 -3.99 1.84
C PHE A 792 29.69 -3.03 2.22
N ASP A 793 29.86 -2.78 3.52
CA ASP A 793 31.00 -2.06 4.08
C ASP A 793 32.04 -3.07 4.60
N ALA A 794 33.13 -3.20 3.86
CA ALA A 794 34.25 -4.07 4.20
C ALA A 794 35.12 -3.55 5.36
N GLU A 795 35.03 -2.27 5.75
CA GLU A 795 35.75 -1.73 6.91
C GLU A 795 35.04 -2.07 8.22
N THR A 796 33.71 -1.95 8.28
CA THR A 796 32.91 -2.32 9.46
C THR A 796 32.46 -3.78 9.46
N GLY A 797 32.52 -4.47 8.31
CA GLY A 797 32.04 -5.84 8.16
C GLY A 797 30.51 -5.93 8.14
N LYS A 798 29.82 -4.89 7.67
CA LYS A 798 28.36 -4.78 7.67
C LYS A 798 27.77 -4.88 6.27
N ALA A 799 26.72 -5.67 6.14
CA ALA A 799 25.91 -5.77 4.92
C ALA A 799 24.57 -5.07 5.14
N MET A 800 24.18 -4.22 4.20
CA MET A 800 22.88 -3.55 4.22
C MET A 800 21.87 -4.51 3.59
N VAL A 801 20.80 -4.81 4.31
CA VAL A 801 19.84 -5.85 3.96
C VAL A 801 18.48 -5.24 3.71
N ASP A 802 17.92 -5.62 2.57
CA ASP A 802 16.57 -5.36 2.09
C ASP A 802 15.77 -6.67 2.22
N ASN A 803 14.68 -6.62 2.97
CA ASN A 803 13.87 -7.77 3.38
C ASN A 803 12.41 -7.56 2.97
N GLN A 804 11.81 -8.59 2.39
CA GLN A 804 10.62 -8.45 1.55
C GLN A 804 9.30 -8.44 2.35
N TRP A 805 9.35 -7.92 3.58
CA TRP A 805 8.27 -7.86 4.57
C TRP A 805 7.91 -6.42 4.99
N GLY A 806 8.58 -5.40 4.46
CA GLY A 806 8.38 -3.98 4.73
C GLY A 806 9.58 -3.32 5.43
N THR A 807 9.62 -1.99 5.38
CA THR A 807 10.77 -1.17 5.84
C THR A 807 11.11 -1.31 7.33
N ASP A 808 10.17 -1.70 8.18
CA ASP A 808 10.44 -1.99 9.61
C ASP A 808 11.32 -3.25 9.80
N ASP A 809 11.32 -4.18 8.84
CA ASP A 809 12.10 -5.43 8.84
C ASP A 809 13.42 -5.32 8.06
N ASP A 810 13.71 -4.14 7.50
CA ASP A 810 14.95 -3.83 6.80
C ASP A 810 16.12 -3.54 7.74
N HIS A 811 17.34 -3.68 7.20
CA HIS A 811 18.57 -3.32 7.88
C HIS A 811 19.45 -2.40 7.03
N LEU A 812 18.83 -1.51 6.24
CA LEU A 812 19.51 -0.57 5.35
C LEU A 812 20.36 0.46 6.11
N ASP A 813 19.83 1.07 7.18
CA ASP A 813 20.54 2.08 7.98
C ASP A 813 21.68 1.49 8.84
N GLN A 814 21.39 0.39 9.51
CA GLN A 814 22.25 -0.15 10.56
C GLN A 814 23.19 -1.25 10.06
N GLY A 815 22.81 -1.99 9.02
CA GLY A 815 23.53 -3.16 8.52
C GLY A 815 23.61 -4.34 9.50
N VAL A 816 23.70 -5.55 8.95
CA VAL A 816 23.94 -6.79 9.70
C VAL A 816 25.43 -7.12 9.68
N ASP A 817 25.99 -7.51 10.84
CA ASP A 817 27.37 -8.01 10.93
C ASP A 817 27.53 -9.28 10.07
N VAL A 818 28.56 -9.34 9.23
CA VAL A 818 28.76 -10.43 8.27
C VAL A 818 28.91 -11.82 8.92
N ASN A 819 29.35 -11.90 10.19
CA ASN A 819 29.37 -13.15 10.93
C ASN A 819 27.95 -13.57 11.31
N GLN A 820 27.13 -12.64 11.82
CA GLN A 820 25.72 -12.91 12.12
C GLN A 820 24.96 -13.30 10.84
N LEU A 821 25.19 -12.58 9.75
CA LEU A 821 24.59 -12.86 8.45
C LEU A 821 25.01 -14.23 7.91
N TYR A 822 26.29 -14.60 8.02
CA TYR A 822 26.77 -15.93 7.66
C TYR A 822 26.12 -17.03 8.52
N MET A 823 26.01 -16.83 9.84
CA MET A 823 25.29 -17.75 10.72
C MET A 823 23.81 -17.87 10.33
N ALA A 824 23.19 -16.79 9.87
CA ALA A 824 21.81 -16.82 9.37
C ALA A 824 21.62 -17.69 8.11
N THR A 825 22.67 -17.87 7.29
CA THR A 825 22.65 -18.80 6.13
C THR A 825 22.68 -20.29 6.52
N MET A 826 22.92 -20.63 7.79
CA MET A 826 23.04 -22.02 8.24
C MET A 826 21.68 -22.67 8.58
N ASN A 827 21.66 -24.01 8.64
CA ASN A 827 20.59 -24.71 9.36
C ASN A 827 20.63 -24.32 10.86
N PRO A 828 19.49 -24.12 11.54
CA PRO A 828 19.47 -23.66 12.94
C PRO A 828 20.20 -24.57 13.93
N GLU A 829 20.19 -25.90 13.69
CA GLU A 829 20.96 -26.87 14.47
C GLU A 829 22.49 -26.71 14.39
N LYS A 830 22.99 -25.95 13.39
CA LYS A 830 24.42 -25.62 13.22
C LYS A 830 24.74 -24.19 13.66
N ALA A 831 23.75 -23.30 13.66
CA ALA A 831 23.90 -21.91 14.09
C ALA A 831 23.93 -21.76 15.63
N ALA A 832 23.29 -22.68 16.35
CA ALA A 832 23.20 -22.71 17.82
C ALA A 832 24.34 -23.49 18.52
#